data_AF-A0A1J4X125-F1
#
_entry.id   AF-A0A1J4X125-F1
#
_cell.length_a   1.000
_cell.length_b   1.000
_cell.length_c   1.000
_cell.angle_alpha   90.00
_cell.angle_beta   90.00
_cell.angle_gamma   90.00
#
_symmetry.space_group_name_H-M   'P 1'
#
loop_
_entity.id
_entity.type
_entity.pdbx_description
1 polymer ?
#
loop_
_entity_poly.entity_id
_entity_poly.type
_entity_poly.pdbx_seq_one_letter_code
_entity_poly.pdbx_strand_id
1 'polypeptide(L)'
;MKQILEGSNAIARTIKNIRPAVVSAYPITPQTHIVEDLAQFKADGTADYEYVRAESEFAAASIVAGASATGVRVYSATSSQGLLLMEEVIFNIAGMRLPVVMTCANRAVSAPINIWCFDENANILMADLTYKPINKIKIGDSVLGKDKNGNLCFTKVTKTFSRQTENLVKLKTDKFNLTCTPEHLFYLHSGHNHWTKAINLKNKELHYFGYGYENNDEFKRGWLSGVADGDGCFYLQGNRLSFRLKAKDFEMVDAFINWANHFNFPLRKAGYMEKEGYFIAILTLTEQTKKFQAFLKHSNQTDFARGYLAGMYDSEGSGPYKVKQAVIYNNDKKIIDLLSVYLGLLDINFKIYIDARRGGYYINNNYHVKINNIPEFFIKCRPIISRKRENLLRMTLKSVKSRLTILDVTEINKKTKVYNLETEVNNYIVNGLLVHNCDQQDVMAVRDAGWILLFAENHQEAVNQHIMAFKIAERLKLPVMVNVDGYIITHSYEPVIIPTEEQIKKYLPDYKPESGQYLDPANPATLGALVTPTHYMEIRQELHDDLTASLAAINKEFTAFNSSVILERSASGAIGSRVDNGLLEYIGPKKPDTILVAMGSVIGTIKEAAGQSGKVGVLKIKCFRPFPADAIIKIIKPAKNIAVIDKSISLGHIGTLASEIKAIAQGKTKANISSFIVGLGGRDITKEIIKKIIKLANKKSDKAIFIGKI
;
A
#
# COMPACT_ATOMS: atom_id res chain seq x y z
N MET A 1 1.38 -18.14 -17.35
CA MET A 1 2.61 -17.30 -17.27
C MET A 1 2.64 -16.61 -15.92
N LYS A 2 3.84 -16.45 -15.32
CA LYS A 2 4.02 -15.60 -14.14
C LYS A 2 3.76 -14.13 -14.51
N GLN A 3 3.00 -13.43 -13.69
CA GLN A 3 2.66 -12.02 -13.83
C GLN A 3 2.96 -11.32 -12.51
N ILE A 4 3.40 -10.06 -12.54
CA ILE A 4 3.56 -9.27 -11.32
C ILE A 4 2.20 -8.63 -11.02
N LEU A 5 1.54 -9.08 -9.96
CA LEU A 5 0.22 -8.60 -9.57
C LEU A 5 0.22 -8.18 -8.10
N GLU A 6 -0.75 -7.32 -7.77
CA GLU A 6 -1.12 -7.09 -6.38
C GLU A 6 -1.71 -8.35 -5.77
N GLY A 7 -1.50 -8.60 -4.49
CA GLY A 7 -2.13 -9.75 -3.84
C GLY A 7 -3.67 -9.68 -3.88
N SER A 8 -4.28 -8.51 -3.68
CA SER A 8 -5.74 -8.35 -3.81
C SER A 8 -6.22 -8.67 -5.22
N ASN A 9 -5.54 -8.15 -6.24
CA ASN A 9 -5.89 -8.38 -7.64
C ASN A 9 -5.69 -9.85 -8.03
N ALA A 10 -4.64 -10.50 -7.50
CA ALA A 10 -4.40 -11.92 -7.69
C ALA A 10 -5.53 -12.76 -7.09
N ILE A 11 -6.00 -12.42 -5.88
CA ILE A 11 -7.16 -13.06 -5.24
C ILE A 11 -8.41 -12.82 -6.08
N ALA A 12 -8.74 -11.57 -6.42
CA ALA A 12 -9.93 -11.22 -7.19
C ALA A 12 -9.98 -11.94 -8.56
N ARG A 13 -8.87 -12.00 -9.30
CA ARG A 13 -8.78 -12.76 -10.56
C ARG A 13 -8.95 -14.26 -10.35
N THR A 14 -8.43 -14.80 -9.26
CA THR A 14 -8.58 -16.22 -8.92
C THR A 14 -10.04 -16.53 -8.61
N ILE A 15 -10.70 -15.73 -7.78
CA ILE A 15 -12.13 -15.87 -7.45
C ILE A 15 -12.99 -15.73 -8.70
N LYS A 16 -12.70 -14.77 -9.57
CA LYS A 16 -13.33 -14.64 -10.89
C LYS A 16 -13.24 -15.95 -11.68
N ASN A 17 -12.04 -16.53 -11.77
CA ASN A 17 -11.83 -17.76 -12.54
C ASN A 17 -12.40 -19.02 -11.85
N ILE A 18 -12.67 -18.98 -10.53
CA ILE A 18 -13.40 -20.03 -9.80
C ILE A 18 -14.90 -20.02 -10.13
N ARG A 19 -15.45 -18.86 -10.53
CA ARG A 19 -16.86 -18.67 -10.86
C ARG A 19 -17.81 -19.08 -9.72
N PRO A 20 -17.78 -18.38 -8.57
CA PRO A 20 -18.90 -18.47 -7.64
C PRO A 20 -20.20 -18.04 -8.35
N ALA A 21 -21.36 -18.41 -7.80
CA ALA A 21 -22.63 -17.88 -8.29
C ALA A 21 -22.96 -16.53 -7.64
N VAL A 22 -22.58 -16.33 -6.37
CA VAL A 22 -22.81 -15.09 -5.63
C VAL A 22 -21.54 -14.62 -4.94
N VAL A 23 -21.20 -13.36 -5.14
CA VAL A 23 -20.22 -12.61 -4.36
C VAL A 23 -20.98 -11.55 -3.57
N SER A 24 -20.81 -11.50 -2.25
CA SER A 24 -21.31 -10.39 -1.45
C SER A 24 -20.22 -9.81 -0.57
N ALA A 25 -20.18 -8.49 -0.47
CA ALA A 25 -19.20 -7.79 0.33
C ALA A 25 -19.73 -6.44 0.82
N TYR A 26 -19.23 -6.06 1.99
CA TYR A 26 -19.23 -4.69 2.49
C TYR A 26 -17.78 -4.18 2.44
N PRO A 27 -17.51 -2.99 1.87
CA PRO A 27 -16.13 -2.50 1.75
C PRO A 27 -15.48 -2.20 3.11
N ILE A 28 -14.36 -2.87 3.40
CA ILE A 28 -13.54 -2.61 4.59
C ILE A 28 -12.05 -2.80 4.30
N THR A 29 -11.26 -1.79 4.61
CA THR A 29 -9.81 -1.85 4.38
C THR A 29 -9.15 -2.84 5.36
N PRO A 30 -8.17 -3.67 4.92
CA PRO A 30 -7.51 -3.74 3.61
C PRO A 30 -8.03 -4.80 2.63
N GLN A 31 -9.30 -5.19 2.73
CA GLN A 31 -9.98 -6.07 1.77
C GLN A 31 -10.47 -5.32 0.52
N THR A 32 -10.66 -4.00 0.61
CA THR A 32 -11.36 -3.16 -0.37
C THR A 32 -11.01 -3.45 -1.83
N HIS A 33 -9.72 -3.55 -2.19
CA HIS A 33 -9.31 -3.81 -3.58
C HIS A 33 -9.82 -5.15 -4.13
N ILE A 34 -9.94 -6.19 -3.30
CA ILE A 34 -10.46 -7.50 -3.72
C ILE A 34 -11.90 -7.34 -4.21
N VAL A 35 -12.71 -6.63 -3.44
CA VAL A 35 -14.16 -6.53 -3.68
C VAL A 35 -14.47 -5.47 -4.74
N GLU A 36 -13.67 -4.42 -4.84
CA GLU A 36 -13.71 -3.46 -5.95
C GLU A 36 -13.37 -4.12 -7.29
N ASP A 37 -12.29 -4.91 -7.36
CA ASP A 37 -11.91 -5.63 -8.58
C ASP A 37 -13.00 -6.64 -9.00
N LEU A 38 -13.61 -7.35 -8.04
CA LEU A 38 -14.72 -8.26 -8.32
C LEU A 38 -15.97 -7.51 -8.81
N ALA A 39 -16.32 -6.39 -8.17
CA ALA A 39 -17.41 -5.53 -8.65
C ALA A 39 -17.13 -5.03 -10.07
N GLN A 40 -15.89 -4.63 -10.36
CA GLN A 40 -15.46 -4.15 -11.67
C GLN A 40 -15.54 -5.27 -12.72
N PHE A 41 -15.07 -6.49 -12.42
CA PHE A 41 -15.16 -7.60 -13.36
C PHE A 41 -16.60 -7.94 -13.74
N LYS A 42 -17.54 -7.85 -12.79
CA LYS A 42 -18.98 -7.99 -13.06
C LYS A 42 -19.51 -6.83 -13.90
N ALA A 43 -19.17 -5.59 -13.56
CA ALA A 43 -19.59 -4.41 -14.31
C ALA A 43 -19.09 -4.44 -15.78
N ASP A 44 -17.88 -4.96 -16.00
CA ASP A 44 -17.28 -5.11 -17.32
C ASP A 44 -17.86 -6.31 -18.12
N GLY A 45 -18.77 -7.09 -17.54
CA GLY A 45 -19.32 -8.29 -18.17
C GLY A 45 -18.31 -9.44 -18.33
N THR A 46 -17.20 -9.39 -17.59
CA THR A 46 -16.14 -10.41 -17.67
C THR A 46 -16.23 -11.48 -16.60
N ALA A 47 -17.21 -11.38 -15.69
CA ALA A 47 -17.48 -12.34 -14.63
C ALA A 47 -18.96 -12.77 -14.61
N ASP A 48 -19.20 -14.02 -14.27
CA ASP A 48 -20.51 -14.69 -14.36
C ASP A 48 -21.21 -14.89 -13.00
N TYR A 49 -20.66 -14.35 -11.91
CA TYR A 49 -21.34 -14.31 -10.62
C TYR A 49 -22.33 -13.15 -10.55
N GLU A 50 -23.28 -13.22 -9.62
CA GLU A 50 -23.94 -12.01 -9.12
C GLU A 50 -23.15 -11.35 -8.00
N TYR A 51 -23.00 -10.03 -8.11
CA TYR A 51 -22.31 -9.21 -7.13
C TYR A 51 -23.32 -8.39 -6.32
N VAL A 52 -23.51 -8.77 -5.05
CA VAL A 52 -24.48 -8.13 -4.16
C VAL A 52 -23.76 -7.17 -3.22
N ARG A 53 -24.02 -5.87 -3.39
CA ARG A 53 -23.54 -4.80 -2.49
C ARG A 53 -24.37 -4.82 -1.21
N ALA A 54 -23.78 -5.30 -0.13
CA ALA A 54 -24.44 -5.34 1.17
C ALA A 54 -24.42 -3.96 1.84
N GLU A 55 -25.42 -3.70 2.69
CA GLU A 55 -25.52 -2.49 3.52
C GLU A 55 -24.73 -2.58 4.84
N SER A 56 -24.29 -3.79 5.21
CA SER A 56 -23.46 -4.04 6.40
C SER A 56 -22.63 -5.32 6.25
N GLU A 57 -21.67 -5.52 7.13
CA GLU A 57 -20.87 -6.76 7.22
C GLU A 57 -21.74 -7.96 7.62
N PHE A 58 -22.67 -7.78 8.56
CA PHE A 58 -23.69 -8.77 8.92
C PHE A 58 -24.52 -9.18 7.70
N ALA A 59 -24.96 -8.21 6.91
CA ALA A 59 -25.72 -8.46 5.70
C ALA A 59 -24.89 -9.18 4.63
N ALA A 60 -23.62 -8.80 4.44
CA ALA A 60 -22.72 -9.47 3.50
C ALA A 60 -22.55 -10.96 3.82
N ALA A 61 -22.34 -11.29 5.09
CA ALA A 61 -22.28 -12.68 5.54
C ALA A 61 -23.64 -13.41 5.39
N SER A 62 -24.75 -12.73 5.68
CA SER A 62 -26.10 -13.30 5.59
C SER A 62 -26.50 -13.61 4.15
N ILE A 63 -26.12 -12.75 3.20
CA ILE A 63 -26.36 -12.96 1.77
C ILE A 63 -25.62 -14.19 1.28
N VAL A 64 -24.34 -14.35 1.62
CA VAL A 64 -23.60 -15.56 1.20
C VAL A 64 -24.09 -16.81 1.92
N ALA A 65 -24.56 -16.72 3.17
CA ALA A 65 -25.20 -17.83 3.87
C ALA A 65 -26.48 -18.28 3.14
N GLY A 66 -27.38 -17.34 2.85
CA GLY A 66 -28.64 -17.63 2.14
C GLY A 66 -28.39 -18.16 0.73
N ALA A 67 -27.47 -17.56 -0.03
CA ALA A 67 -27.12 -18.04 -1.36
C ALA A 67 -26.50 -19.45 -1.29
N SER A 68 -25.56 -19.70 -0.37
CA SER A 68 -24.94 -21.03 -0.23
C SER A 68 -25.98 -22.11 0.13
N ALA A 69 -26.97 -21.76 0.95
CA ALA A 69 -28.08 -22.65 1.28
C ALA A 69 -28.92 -23.07 0.06
N THR A 70 -28.88 -22.34 -1.06
CA THR A 70 -29.53 -22.75 -2.33
C THR A 70 -28.69 -23.74 -3.16
N GLY A 71 -27.53 -24.15 -2.65
CA GLY A 71 -26.68 -25.16 -3.29
C GLY A 71 -25.70 -24.59 -4.31
N VAL A 72 -25.37 -23.29 -4.22
CA VAL A 72 -24.42 -22.63 -5.13
C VAL A 72 -23.13 -22.21 -4.43
N ARG A 73 -22.06 -22.05 -5.22
CA ARG A 73 -20.79 -21.50 -4.75
C ARG A 73 -20.96 -20.03 -4.37
N VAL A 74 -20.39 -19.64 -3.24
CA VAL A 74 -20.42 -18.26 -2.78
C VAL A 74 -19.05 -17.78 -2.33
N TYR A 75 -18.84 -16.47 -2.37
CA TYR A 75 -17.62 -15.85 -1.89
C TYR A 75 -17.90 -14.53 -1.17
N SER A 76 -17.13 -14.27 -0.12
CA SER A 76 -17.07 -12.96 0.51
C SER A 76 -15.62 -12.61 0.91
N ALA A 77 -15.40 -11.35 1.26
CA ALA A 77 -14.15 -10.92 1.86
C ALA A 77 -14.45 -9.85 2.90
N THR A 78 -13.69 -9.85 4.00
CA THR A 78 -13.78 -8.86 5.09
C THR A 78 -12.42 -8.62 5.76
N SER A 79 -12.39 -7.73 6.74
CA SER A 79 -11.22 -7.40 7.55
C SER A 79 -11.64 -6.93 8.94
N SER A 80 -10.85 -7.29 9.97
CA SER A 80 -10.87 -6.62 11.26
C SER A 80 -12.25 -6.50 11.92
N GLN A 81 -12.69 -5.26 12.19
CA GLN A 81 -14.00 -4.97 12.79
C GLN A 81 -15.15 -5.53 11.96
N GLY A 82 -14.98 -5.64 10.64
CA GLY A 82 -15.99 -6.23 9.77
C GLY A 82 -16.21 -7.71 10.06
N LEU A 83 -15.14 -8.46 10.28
CA LEU A 83 -15.24 -9.86 10.69
C LEU A 83 -15.96 -10.02 12.03
N LEU A 84 -15.70 -9.12 12.98
CA LEU A 84 -16.40 -9.14 14.27
C LEU A 84 -17.90 -8.81 14.13
N LEU A 85 -18.25 -7.91 13.20
CA LEU A 85 -19.65 -7.61 12.88
C LEU A 85 -20.35 -8.74 12.12
N MET A 86 -19.60 -9.70 11.58
CA MET A 86 -20.14 -10.92 10.97
C MET A 86 -20.34 -12.07 11.98
N GLU A 87 -19.81 -11.96 13.20
CA GLU A 87 -19.54 -13.11 14.10
C GLU A 87 -20.74 -14.06 14.25
N GLU A 88 -21.94 -13.54 14.55
CA GLU A 88 -23.16 -14.34 14.66
C GLU A 88 -23.40 -15.21 13.40
N VAL A 89 -23.29 -14.61 12.22
CA VAL A 89 -23.53 -15.29 10.94
C VAL A 89 -22.43 -16.30 10.63
N ILE A 90 -21.18 -16.03 11.05
CA ILE A 90 -20.06 -16.97 10.90
C ILE A 90 -20.36 -18.28 11.64
N PHE A 91 -20.90 -18.22 12.87
CA PHE A 91 -21.32 -19.42 13.60
C PHE A 91 -22.50 -20.13 12.91
N ASN A 92 -23.47 -19.38 12.39
CA ASN A 92 -24.63 -19.93 11.68
C ASN A 92 -24.21 -20.68 10.40
N ILE A 93 -23.29 -20.13 9.61
CA ILE A 93 -22.76 -20.76 8.39
C ILE A 93 -22.15 -22.13 8.70
N ALA A 94 -21.33 -22.23 9.76
CA ALA A 94 -20.74 -23.50 10.17
C ALA A 94 -21.78 -24.47 10.72
N GLY A 95 -22.71 -24.00 11.55
CA GLY A 95 -23.80 -24.82 12.10
C GLY A 95 -24.74 -25.38 11.03
N MET A 96 -24.97 -24.63 9.95
CA MET A 96 -25.77 -25.05 8.79
C MET A 96 -24.98 -25.88 7.77
N ARG A 97 -23.69 -26.16 8.01
CA ARG A 97 -22.82 -26.93 7.10
C ARG A 97 -22.70 -26.31 5.70
N LEU A 98 -22.65 -24.98 5.63
CA LEU A 98 -22.63 -24.28 4.34
C LEU A 98 -21.20 -24.16 3.80
N PRO A 99 -20.93 -24.56 2.53
CA PRO A 99 -19.60 -24.51 1.92
C PRO A 99 -19.20 -23.10 1.46
N VAL A 100 -19.18 -22.14 2.40
CA VAL A 100 -18.80 -20.74 2.14
C VAL A 100 -17.27 -20.61 2.13
N VAL A 101 -16.73 -19.91 1.13
CA VAL A 101 -15.33 -19.49 1.12
C VAL A 101 -15.23 -17.99 1.35
N MET A 102 -14.37 -17.58 2.28
CA MET A 102 -14.17 -16.17 2.63
C MET A 102 -12.69 -15.81 2.69
N THR A 103 -12.32 -14.62 2.21
CA THR A 103 -11.01 -14.04 2.50
C THR A 103 -11.09 -13.14 3.72
N CYS A 104 -10.21 -13.35 4.69
CA CYS A 104 -10.00 -12.36 5.76
C CYS A 104 -8.64 -11.69 5.55
N ALA A 105 -8.66 -10.40 5.23
CA ALA A 105 -7.44 -9.60 5.17
C ALA A 105 -7.13 -9.05 6.56
N ASN A 106 -6.25 -9.75 7.28
CA ASN A 106 -6.10 -9.63 8.72
C ASN A 106 -5.54 -8.27 9.15
N ARG A 107 -6.15 -7.67 10.19
CA ARG A 107 -5.71 -6.41 10.82
C ARG A 107 -6.19 -6.27 12.28
N ALA A 108 -5.43 -5.47 13.04
CA ALA A 108 -5.71 -5.04 14.42
C ALA A 108 -7.17 -4.65 14.70
N VAL A 109 -7.75 -5.26 15.73
CA VAL A 109 -9.07 -4.93 16.29
C VAL A 109 -8.99 -3.62 17.10
N SER A 110 -10.10 -2.88 17.18
CA SER A 110 -10.20 -1.56 17.82
C SER A 110 -10.03 -1.59 19.36
N ALA A 111 -9.71 -0.41 19.92
CA ALA A 111 -9.42 -0.09 21.32
C ALA A 111 -8.07 -0.68 21.87
N PRO A 112 -6.92 -0.05 21.57
CA PRO A 112 -6.80 1.21 20.83
C PRO A 112 -7.06 1.00 19.34
N ILE A 113 -7.76 1.95 18.74
CA ILE A 113 -7.75 2.05 17.28
C ILE A 113 -6.30 2.27 16.85
N ASN A 114 -5.74 1.30 16.13
CA ASN A 114 -4.38 1.38 15.63
C ASN A 114 -4.34 2.26 14.37
N ILE A 115 -4.20 3.56 14.61
CA ILE A 115 -4.12 4.64 13.63
C ILE A 115 -2.99 5.57 14.10
N TRP A 116 -1.98 5.79 13.26
CA TRP A 116 -0.83 6.64 13.60
C TRP A 116 -1.18 8.09 13.28
N CYS A 117 -0.90 9.02 14.18
CA CYS A 117 -1.44 10.38 14.08
C CYS A 117 -0.34 11.45 14.10
N PHE A 118 -0.63 12.57 13.45
CA PHE A 118 0.19 13.77 13.40
C PHE A 118 -0.42 14.90 14.23
N ASP A 119 0.38 15.90 14.57
CA ASP A 119 -0.17 17.17 15.07
C ASP A 119 -0.99 17.89 13.98
N GLU A 120 -1.70 18.95 14.37
CA GLU A 120 -2.62 19.65 13.47
C GLU A 120 -1.95 20.36 12.29
N ASN A 121 -0.64 20.62 12.40
CA ASN A 121 0.13 21.42 11.45
C ASN A 121 0.90 20.56 10.45
N ALA A 122 0.84 19.23 10.55
CA ALA A 122 1.44 18.34 9.58
C ALA A 122 0.81 18.57 8.19
N ASN A 123 1.63 18.95 7.23
CA ASN A 123 1.22 19.38 5.91
C ASN A 123 1.15 18.18 4.96
N ILE A 124 -0.03 17.93 4.42
CA ILE A 124 -0.27 16.89 3.42
C ILE A 124 0.04 17.44 2.04
N LEU A 125 0.81 16.67 1.25
CA LEU A 125 1.11 17.02 -0.13
C LEU A 125 -0.11 16.71 -1.01
N MET A 126 -0.68 17.77 -1.58
CA MET A 126 -1.87 17.73 -2.41
C MET A 126 -1.55 17.30 -3.85
N ALA A 127 -2.57 16.88 -4.59
CA ALA A 127 -2.42 16.45 -6.00
C ALA A 127 -1.90 17.56 -6.93
N ASP A 128 -2.16 18.82 -6.61
CA ASP A 128 -1.66 20.00 -7.32
C ASP A 128 -0.24 20.43 -6.89
N LEU A 129 0.45 19.59 -6.12
CA LEU A 129 1.77 19.83 -5.54
C LEU A 129 1.81 20.99 -4.52
N THR A 130 0.64 21.42 -4.01
CA THR A 130 0.55 22.30 -2.84
C THR A 130 0.60 21.50 -1.53
N TYR A 131 0.72 22.21 -0.42
CA TYR A 131 0.65 21.62 0.92
C TYR A 131 -0.56 22.16 1.65
N LYS A 132 -1.28 21.27 2.34
CA LYS A 132 -2.45 21.63 3.14
C LYS A 132 -2.33 21.00 4.53
N PRO A 133 -2.49 21.77 5.62
CA PRO A 133 -2.46 21.22 6.98
C PRO A 133 -3.49 20.08 7.17
N ILE A 134 -3.09 19.01 7.86
CA ILE A 134 -3.89 17.79 8.02
C ILE A 134 -5.25 18.06 8.68
N ASN A 135 -5.33 19.04 9.58
CA ASN A 135 -6.59 19.44 10.22
C ASN A 135 -7.57 20.13 9.27
N LYS A 136 -7.12 20.61 8.10
CA LYS A 136 -7.94 21.25 7.07
C LYS A 136 -8.32 20.30 5.93
N ILE A 137 -7.76 19.09 5.92
CA ILE A 137 -8.07 18.07 4.91
C ILE A 137 -9.52 17.61 5.06
N LYS A 138 -10.20 17.45 3.92
CA LYS A 138 -11.59 17.00 3.84
C LYS A 138 -11.68 15.71 3.04
N ILE A 139 -12.69 14.90 3.34
CA ILE A 139 -13.05 13.75 2.50
C ILE A 139 -13.31 14.25 1.08
N GLY A 140 -12.74 13.57 0.08
CA GLY A 140 -12.78 13.95 -1.33
C GLY A 140 -11.63 14.82 -1.81
N ASP A 141 -10.82 15.42 -0.92
CA ASP A 141 -9.60 16.12 -1.31
C ASP A 141 -8.66 15.16 -2.07
N SER A 142 -8.04 15.62 -3.15
CA SER A 142 -7.05 14.83 -3.91
C SER A 142 -5.63 15.11 -3.40
N VAL A 143 -4.94 14.06 -2.95
CA VAL A 143 -3.60 14.13 -2.37
C VAL A 143 -2.62 13.23 -3.13
N LEU A 144 -1.33 13.37 -2.85
CA LEU A 144 -0.29 12.49 -3.39
C LEU A 144 0.00 11.33 -2.44
N GLY A 145 0.01 10.13 -3.02
CA GLY A 145 0.49 8.90 -2.42
C GLY A 145 1.39 8.14 -3.39
N LYS A 146 1.58 6.85 -3.16
CA LYS A 146 2.27 5.92 -4.03
C LYS A 146 1.35 4.82 -4.50
N ASP A 147 1.42 4.54 -5.81
CA ASP A 147 0.75 3.42 -6.42
C ASP A 147 1.49 2.11 -6.15
N LYS A 148 0.83 1.04 -6.56
CA LYS A 148 1.32 -0.33 -6.71
C LYS A 148 2.77 -0.55 -7.10
N ASN A 149 3.31 0.31 -7.96
CA ASN A 149 4.65 0.16 -8.53
C ASN A 149 5.68 1.01 -7.78
N GLY A 150 5.30 1.58 -6.63
CA GLY A 150 6.11 2.48 -5.83
C GLY A 150 6.29 3.88 -6.45
N ASN A 151 5.51 4.20 -7.49
CA ASN A 151 5.53 5.51 -8.15
C ASN A 151 4.55 6.44 -7.47
N LEU A 152 4.82 7.75 -7.53
CA LEU A 152 3.85 8.74 -7.04
C LEU A 152 2.57 8.67 -7.88
N CYS A 153 1.42 8.73 -7.20
CA CYS A 153 0.10 8.77 -7.82
C CYS A 153 -0.85 9.67 -7.02
N PHE A 154 -1.93 10.13 -7.67
CA PHE A 154 -3.01 10.81 -6.97
C PHE A 154 -3.94 9.81 -6.34
N THR A 155 -4.50 10.21 -5.20
CA THR A 155 -5.44 9.42 -4.45
C THR A 155 -6.38 10.35 -3.72
N LYS A 156 -7.66 10.00 -3.64
CA LYS A 156 -8.63 10.78 -2.88
C LYS A 156 -8.59 10.40 -1.41
N VAL A 157 -8.82 11.38 -0.56
CA VAL A 157 -9.02 11.18 0.88
C VAL A 157 -10.40 10.55 1.08
N THR A 158 -10.43 9.35 1.65
CA THR A 158 -11.66 8.58 1.89
C THR A 158 -12.18 8.80 3.31
N LYS A 159 -11.30 9.05 4.29
CA LYS A 159 -11.67 9.36 5.68
C LYS A 159 -10.69 10.32 6.34
N THR A 160 -11.17 11.05 7.34
CA THR A 160 -10.36 11.89 8.24
C THR A 160 -10.66 11.51 9.70
N PHE A 161 -9.64 11.55 10.54
CA PHE A 161 -9.70 11.12 11.94
C PHE A 161 -9.06 12.16 12.85
N SER A 162 -9.55 12.27 14.08
CA SER A 162 -8.86 13.04 15.13
C SER A 162 -9.09 12.45 16.52
N ARG A 163 -8.09 12.59 17.41
CA ARG A 163 -8.16 12.17 18.82
C ARG A 163 -7.28 13.04 19.71
N GLN A 164 -7.45 12.98 21.03
CA GLN A 164 -6.55 13.63 22.00
C GLN A 164 -5.43 12.66 22.43
N THR A 165 -4.21 13.16 22.61
CA THR A 165 -3.07 12.38 23.16
C THR A 165 -2.08 13.31 23.88
N GLU A 166 -1.35 12.75 24.86
CA GLU A 166 -0.22 13.41 25.55
C GLU A 166 1.12 12.83 25.13
N ASN A 167 1.12 11.68 24.44
CA ASN A 167 2.30 10.95 24.00
C ASN A 167 2.68 11.36 22.56
N LEU A 168 3.68 12.24 22.43
CA LEU A 168 4.14 12.79 21.16
C LEU A 168 5.68 12.82 21.11
N VAL A 169 6.23 12.75 19.90
CA VAL A 169 7.62 13.06 19.62
C VAL A 169 7.73 14.21 18.63
N LYS A 170 8.72 15.07 18.81
CA LYS A 170 9.19 16.03 17.83
C LYS A 170 10.36 15.43 17.07
N LEU A 171 10.20 15.25 15.77
CA LEU A 171 11.28 14.95 14.85
C LEU A 171 11.90 16.27 14.41
N LYS A 172 13.12 16.55 14.86
CA LYS A 172 13.94 17.64 14.33
C LYS A 172 14.69 17.10 13.14
N THR A 173 14.46 17.68 11.97
CA THR A 173 15.11 17.26 10.72
C THR A 173 16.05 18.35 10.24
N ASP A 174 16.88 18.07 9.25
CA ASP A 174 17.72 19.06 8.57
C ASP A 174 16.92 20.09 7.75
N LYS A 175 15.59 19.91 7.63
CA LYS A 175 14.72 20.79 6.83
C LYS A 175 13.56 21.43 7.61
N PHE A 176 12.97 20.71 8.55
CA PHE A 176 11.80 21.15 9.34
C PHE A 176 11.66 20.37 10.65
N ASN A 177 10.69 20.77 11.47
CA ASN A 177 10.24 19.99 12.62
C ASN A 177 8.89 19.33 12.32
N LEU A 178 8.70 18.09 12.72
CA LEU A 178 7.43 17.36 12.59
C LEU A 178 7.06 16.72 13.93
N THR A 179 5.84 16.95 14.39
CA THR A 179 5.33 16.35 15.61
C THR A 179 4.34 15.25 15.27
N CYS A 180 4.55 14.06 15.84
CA CYS A 180 3.71 12.89 15.60
C CYS A 180 3.71 11.97 16.82
N THR A 181 2.84 10.97 16.83
CA THR A 181 2.90 9.91 17.84
C THR A 181 4.21 9.10 17.72
N PRO A 182 4.89 8.70 18.81
CA PRO A 182 6.21 8.04 18.77
C PRO A 182 6.27 6.79 17.87
N GLU A 183 5.16 6.08 17.79
CA GLU A 183 4.94 4.85 17.02
C GLU A 183 4.75 5.07 15.51
N HIS A 184 4.64 6.32 15.05
CA HIS A 184 4.40 6.65 13.65
C HIS A 184 5.54 6.13 12.76
N LEU A 185 5.28 5.24 11.77
CA LEU A 185 6.34 4.79 10.85
C LEU A 185 6.58 5.77 9.71
N PHE A 186 7.85 5.84 9.32
CA PHE A 186 8.37 6.57 8.18
C PHE A 186 9.19 5.63 7.31
N TYR A 187 9.17 5.86 5.99
CA TYR A 187 9.91 5.03 5.04
C TYR A 187 11.40 5.40 5.01
N LEU A 188 12.21 4.57 5.66
CA LEU A 188 13.65 4.74 5.84
C LEU A 188 14.44 4.43 4.56
N HIS A 189 15.51 5.18 4.33
CA HIS A 189 16.52 4.88 3.33
C HIS A 189 17.82 4.39 4.00
N SER A 190 18.13 3.09 3.88
CA SER A 190 19.38 2.52 4.47
C SER A 190 19.90 1.30 3.69
N GLY A 191 20.19 1.46 2.40
CA GLY A 191 20.64 0.36 1.51
C GLY A 191 19.54 -0.65 1.13
N HIS A 192 18.66 -1.00 2.08
CA HIS A 192 17.37 -1.66 1.88
C HIS A 192 16.27 -0.80 2.51
N ASN A 193 15.32 -0.35 1.69
CA ASN A 193 14.24 0.52 2.16
C ASN A 193 13.27 -0.28 3.07
N HIS A 194 12.90 0.28 4.21
CA HIS A 194 11.96 -0.34 5.16
C HIS A 194 11.32 0.72 6.06
N TRP A 195 10.33 0.34 6.86
CA TRP A 195 9.57 1.24 7.71
C TRP A 195 10.20 1.37 9.10
N THR A 196 10.40 2.59 9.60
CA THR A 196 10.98 2.84 10.94
C THR A 196 10.14 3.84 11.74
N LYS A 197 9.93 3.57 13.03
CA LYS A 197 9.16 4.42 13.95
C LYS A 197 9.84 5.76 14.21
N ALA A 198 9.03 6.81 14.35
CA ALA A 198 9.42 8.17 14.68
C ALA A 198 10.46 8.23 15.80
N ILE A 199 10.21 7.52 16.90
CA ILE A 199 11.10 7.51 18.07
C ILE A 199 12.52 6.99 17.76
N ASN A 200 12.66 6.13 16.74
CA ASN A 200 13.91 5.45 16.38
C ASN A 200 14.64 6.11 15.20
N LEU A 201 14.18 7.28 14.77
CA LEU A 201 14.70 7.92 13.57
C LEU A 201 15.94 8.78 13.80
N LYS A 202 16.37 9.02 15.05
CA LYS A 202 17.54 9.86 15.33
C LYS A 202 18.76 9.42 14.52
N ASN A 203 19.36 10.36 13.80
CA ASN A 203 20.49 10.20 12.88
C ASN A 203 20.23 9.27 11.68
N LYS A 204 18.97 9.16 11.22
CA LYS A 204 18.60 8.37 10.04
C LYS A 204 18.19 9.24 8.85
N GLU A 205 18.36 8.73 7.63
CA GLU A 205 17.89 9.34 6.40
C GLU A 205 16.55 8.75 5.93
N LEU A 206 15.63 9.62 5.52
CA LEU A 206 14.33 9.27 4.94
C LEU A 206 14.27 9.67 3.46
N HIS A 207 13.43 8.97 2.71
CA HIS A 207 12.99 9.45 1.39
C HIS A 207 12.19 10.73 1.57
N TYR A 208 12.58 11.79 0.86
CA TYR A 208 11.97 13.10 1.01
C TYR A 208 11.37 13.59 -0.31
N PHE A 209 10.06 13.77 -0.31
CA PHE A 209 9.31 14.34 -1.43
C PHE A 209 9.20 15.85 -1.17
N GLY A 210 10.05 16.61 -1.88
CA GLY A 210 10.42 18.00 -1.60
C GLY A 210 9.34 19.00 -1.13
N TYR A 211 9.83 20.11 -0.57
CA TYR A 211 9.02 21.24 -0.13
C TYR A 211 8.41 21.97 -1.33
N GLY A 212 7.10 22.20 -1.27
CA GLY A 212 6.38 23.17 -2.07
C GLY A 212 6.42 24.48 -1.28
N TYR A 213 7.31 25.38 -1.67
CA TYR A 213 7.36 26.71 -1.07
C TYR A 213 6.14 27.50 -1.54
N GLU A 214 5.61 28.37 -0.70
CA GLU A 214 4.75 29.46 -1.18
C GLU A 214 5.51 30.24 -2.27
N ASN A 215 4.79 30.78 -3.25
CA ASN A 215 5.36 31.62 -4.29
C ASN A 215 5.78 32.96 -3.67
N ASN A 216 6.89 32.95 -2.93
CA ASN A 216 7.44 34.12 -2.29
C ASN A 216 7.92 35.12 -3.35
N ASP A 217 8.26 36.33 -2.90
CA ASP A 217 8.52 37.41 -3.83
C ASP A 217 9.78 37.18 -4.70
N GLU A 218 10.80 36.48 -4.20
CA GLU A 218 11.96 36.09 -5.02
C GLU A 218 11.60 35.03 -6.07
N PHE A 219 10.75 34.06 -5.75
CA PHE A 219 10.22 33.12 -6.73
C PHE A 219 9.43 33.84 -7.82
N LYS A 220 8.50 34.73 -7.45
CA LYS A 220 7.71 35.51 -8.41
C LYS A 220 8.63 36.35 -9.31
N ARG A 221 9.65 37.00 -8.74
CA ARG A 221 10.65 37.77 -9.48
C ARG A 221 11.45 36.90 -10.44
N GLY A 222 11.89 35.73 -10.00
CA GLY A 222 12.54 34.74 -10.85
C GLY A 222 11.65 34.29 -12.00
N TRP A 223 10.39 33.97 -11.72
CA TRP A 223 9.43 33.53 -12.73
C TRP A 223 9.14 34.61 -13.77
N LEU A 224 8.95 35.86 -13.34
CA LEU A 224 8.82 37.01 -14.25
C LEU A 224 10.06 37.17 -15.14
N SER A 225 11.26 36.97 -14.58
CA SER A 225 12.52 37.04 -15.33
C SER A 225 12.62 35.91 -16.36
N GLY A 226 12.31 34.68 -15.97
CA GLY A 226 12.32 33.52 -16.88
C GLY A 226 11.31 33.63 -18.03
N VAL A 227 10.09 34.11 -17.75
CA VAL A 227 9.09 34.36 -18.80
C VAL A 227 9.50 35.51 -19.71
N ALA A 228 10.12 36.56 -19.16
CA ALA A 228 10.60 37.69 -19.95
C ALA A 228 11.76 37.32 -20.88
N ASP A 229 12.65 36.41 -20.46
CA ASP A 229 13.77 35.92 -21.27
C ASP A 229 13.34 34.85 -22.30
N GLY A 230 12.20 34.19 -22.07
CA GLY A 230 11.58 33.28 -23.03
C GLY A 230 10.72 34.00 -24.07
N ASP A 231 9.52 34.42 -23.67
CA ASP A 231 8.50 34.98 -24.58
C ASP A 231 8.41 36.54 -24.52
N GLY A 232 9.20 37.18 -23.67
CA GLY A 232 9.21 38.62 -23.49
C GLY A 232 10.08 39.35 -24.52
N CYS A 233 9.72 40.60 -24.79
CA CYS A 233 10.46 41.46 -25.71
C CYS A 233 10.53 42.90 -25.21
N PHE A 234 11.75 43.40 -25.01
CA PHE A 234 12.03 44.82 -24.84
C PHE A 234 12.33 45.44 -26.21
N TYR A 235 11.66 46.53 -26.55
CA TYR A 235 11.84 47.19 -27.84
C TYR A 235 11.81 48.71 -27.70
N LEU A 236 12.57 49.36 -28.57
CA LEU A 236 12.65 50.81 -28.71
C LEU A 236 11.79 51.25 -29.89
N GLN A 237 10.93 52.24 -29.65
CA GLN A 237 10.18 52.92 -30.70
C GLN A 237 10.44 54.42 -30.56
N GLY A 238 11.40 54.93 -31.34
CA GLY A 238 11.99 56.25 -31.09
C GLY A 238 12.67 56.30 -29.72
N ASN A 239 12.36 57.31 -28.90
CA ASN A 239 12.89 57.45 -27.53
C ASN A 239 12.11 56.66 -26.46
N ARG A 240 11.10 55.85 -26.87
CA ARG A 240 10.23 55.12 -25.94
C ARG A 240 10.68 53.67 -25.80
N LEU A 241 11.07 53.28 -24.59
CA LEU A 241 11.36 51.87 -24.25
C LEU A 241 10.08 51.20 -23.75
N SER A 242 9.67 50.12 -24.39
CA SER A 242 8.48 49.35 -24.01
C SER A 242 8.81 47.87 -23.85
N PHE A 243 8.03 47.19 -23.00
CA PHE A 243 8.06 45.75 -22.84
C PHE A 243 6.75 45.15 -23.36
N ARG A 244 6.83 44.00 -24.02
CA ARG A 244 5.68 43.20 -24.45
C ARG A 244 5.94 41.73 -24.16
N LEU A 245 4.97 41.07 -23.55
CA LEU A 245 4.86 39.61 -23.52
C LEU A 245 3.73 39.20 -24.47
N LYS A 246 4.00 38.30 -25.42
CA LYS A 246 3.01 37.75 -26.36
C LYS A 246 2.99 36.24 -26.22
N ALA A 247 1.89 35.67 -25.71
CA ALA A 247 1.78 34.22 -25.52
C ALA A 247 0.39 33.67 -25.83
N LYS A 248 0.28 32.36 -26.05
CA LYS A 248 -1.00 31.66 -26.29
C LYS A 248 -1.68 31.18 -25.01
N ASP A 249 -0.95 31.10 -23.90
CA ASP A 249 -1.49 30.68 -22.61
C ASP A 249 -1.99 31.87 -21.81
N PHE A 250 -3.31 31.91 -21.60
CA PHE A 250 -3.95 32.95 -20.79
C PHE A 250 -3.45 32.96 -19.34
N GLU A 251 -3.31 31.78 -18.72
CA GLU A 251 -2.86 31.64 -17.32
C GLU A 251 -1.47 32.24 -17.09
N MET A 252 -0.56 32.09 -18.06
CA MET A 252 0.77 32.70 -17.99
C MET A 252 0.69 34.22 -18.08
N VAL A 253 -0.06 34.76 -19.05
CA VAL A 253 -0.17 36.22 -19.22
C VAL A 253 -0.86 36.87 -18.02
N ASP A 254 -1.89 36.24 -17.47
CA ASP A 254 -2.60 36.72 -16.28
C ASP A 254 -1.72 36.69 -15.03
N ALA A 255 -1.01 35.58 -14.79
CA ALA A 255 -0.03 35.48 -13.70
C ALA A 255 1.08 36.53 -13.83
N PHE A 256 1.58 36.77 -15.04
CA PHE A 256 2.60 37.78 -15.30
C PHE A 256 2.13 39.20 -15.00
N ILE A 257 0.92 39.57 -15.42
CA ILE A 257 0.33 40.86 -15.11
C ILE A 257 0.14 41.01 -13.60
N ASN A 258 -0.48 40.02 -12.96
CA ASN A 258 -0.80 40.06 -11.53
C ASN A 258 0.47 40.18 -10.67
N TRP A 259 1.51 39.43 -10.98
CA TRP A 259 2.75 39.46 -10.21
C TRP A 259 3.60 40.69 -10.51
N ALA A 260 3.65 41.16 -11.76
CA ALA A 260 4.33 42.43 -12.05
C ALA A 260 3.63 43.61 -11.35
N ASN A 261 2.30 43.61 -11.32
CA ASN A 261 1.51 44.61 -10.59
C ASN A 261 1.71 44.52 -9.06
N HIS A 262 1.84 43.32 -8.51
CA HIS A 262 2.22 43.11 -7.09
C HIS A 262 3.55 43.83 -6.74
N PHE A 263 4.48 43.92 -7.69
CA PHE A 263 5.74 44.68 -7.55
C PHE A 263 5.66 46.14 -8.03
N ASN A 264 4.46 46.69 -8.19
CA ASN A 264 4.19 48.06 -8.64
C ASN A 264 4.65 48.36 -10.09
N PHE A 265 4.77 47.36 -10.96
CA PHE A 265 4.98 47.56 -12.39
C PHE A 265 3.63 47.50 -13.13
N PRO A 266 3.11 48.62 -13.66
CA PRO A 266 1.74 48.72 -14.15
C PRO A 266 1.59 48.09 -15.55
N LEU A 267 1.63 46.76 -15.62
CA LEU A 267 1.37 46.02 -16.85
C LEU A 267 -0.13 45.95 -17.11
N ARG A 268 -0.51 46.11 -18.38
CA ARG A 268 -1.90 45.99 -18.83
C ARG A 268 -2.05 44.93 -19.90
N LYS A 269 -3.23 44.31 -19.93
CA LYS A 269 -3.65 43.41 -21.01
C LYS A 269 -3.98 44.22 -22.27
N ALA A 270 -3.57 43.76 -23.44
CA ALA A 270 -3.95 44.35 -24.74
C ALA A 270 -4.70 43.31 -25.60
N GLY A 271 -5.91 43.66 -26.03
CA GLY A 271 -6.86 42.71 -26.65
C GLY A 271 -6.79 42.57 -28.18
N TYR A 272 -5.88 43.25 -28.87
CA TYR A 272 -5.96 43.40 -30.34
C TYR A 272 -5.58 42.13 -31.14
N MET A 273 -4.95 41.12 -30.53
CA MET A 273 -4.69 39.81 -31.15
C MET A 273 -5.43 38.66 -30.46
N GLU A 274 -6.44 38.94 -29.61
CA GLU A 274 -7.19 37.88 -28.92
C GLU A 274 -7.96 36.98 -29.89
N LYS A 275 -8.43 37.53 -31.02
CA LYS A 275 -9.09 36.76 -32.10
C LYS A 275 -8.15 35.77 -32.81
N GLU A 276 -6.84 35.98 -32.73
CA GLU A 276 -5.81 35.08 -33.28
C GLU A 276 -5.29 34.08 -32.22
N GLY A 277 -5.89 34.08 -31.01
CA GLY A 277 -5.51 33.20 -29.90
C GLY A 277 -4.27 33.65 -29.12
N TYR A 278 -3.87 34.92 -29.25
CA TYR A 278 -2.74 35.49 -28.50
C TYR A 278 -3.21 36.46 -27.42
N PHE A 279 -2.66 36.29 -26.22
CA PHE A 279 -2.81 37.20 -25.10
C PHE A 279 -1.53 38.04 -24.95
N ILE A 280 -1.71 39.33 -24.66
CA ILE A 280 -0.60 40.29 -24.66
C ILE A 280 -0.60 41.07 -23.35
N ALA A 281 0.56 41.11 -22.68
CA ALA A 281 0.83 42.07 -21.61
C ALA A 281 1.81 43.13 -22.11
N ILE A 282 1.55 44.41 -21.82
CA ILE A 282 2.37 45.53 -22.29
C ILE A 282 2.67 46.50 -21.15
N LEU A 283 3.93 46.93 -21.06
CA LEU A 283 4.37 48.09 -20.28
C LEU A 283 4.98 49.11 -21.24
N THR A 284 4.44 50.33 -21.25
CA THR A 284 4.82 51.35 -22.24
C THR A 284 5.43 52.62 -21.65
N LEU A 285 5.54 52.72 -20.32
CA LEU A 285 6.11 53.88 -19.64
C LEU A 285 7.63 53.70 -19.56
N THR A 286 8.39 54.46 -20.36
CA THR A 286 9.86 54.31 -20.51
C THR A 286 10.61 54.15 -19.17
N GLU A 287 10.34 55.03 -18.20
CA GLU A 287 11.01 54.98 -16.89
C GLU A 287 10.62 53.74 -16.08
N GLN A 288 9.36 53.31 -16.15
CA GLN A 288 8.93 52.05 -15.53
C GLN A 288 9.50 50.84 -16.26
N THR A 289 9.60 50.86 -17.58
CA THR A 289 10.20 49.79 -18.37
C THR A 289 11.69 49.62 -18.04
N LYS A 290 12.44 50.71 -17.87
CA LYS A 290 13.85 50.67 -17.43
C LYS A 290 13.97 50.05 -16.03
N LYS A 291 13.12 50.47 -15.09
CA LYS A 291 13.08 49.91 -13.73
C LYS A 291 12.71 48.43 -13.74
N PHE A 292 11.74 48.04 -14.56
CA PHE A 292 11.33 46.66 -14.74
C PHE A 292 12.48 45.81 -15.31
N GLN A 293 13.14 46.29 -16.35
CA GLN A 293 14.32 45.62 -16.92
C GLN A 293 15.44 45.44 -15.88
N ALA A 294 15.68 46.43 -15.03
CA ALA A 294 16.64 46.33 -13.94
C ALA A 294 16.19 45.35 -12.84
N PHE A 295 14.89 45.28 -12.54
CA PHE A 295 14.29 44.37 -11.55
C PHE A 295 14.39 42.89 -11.95
N LEU A 296 14.27 42.61 -13.25
CA LEU A 296 14.39 41.27 -13.82
C LEU A 296 15.83 40.74 -13.90
N LYS A 297 16.82 41.50 -13.43
CA LYS A 297 18.22 41.05 -13.40
C LYS A 297 18.36 39.73 -12.62
N HIS A 298 19.12 38.83 -13.22
CA HIS A 298 19.39 37.49 -12.70
C HIS A 298 20.05 37.54 -11.32
N SER A 299 19.66 36.60 -10.46
CA SER A 299 20.19 36.43 -9.11
C SER A 299 20.60 34.98 -8.89
N ASN A 300 21.59 34.74 -8.04
CA ASN A 300 22.01 33.39 -7.66
C ASN A 300 21.26 32.87 -6.43
N GLN A 301 20.21 33.56 -5.98
CA GLN A 301 19.34 33.06 -4.93
C GLN A 301 18.54 31.85 -5.40
N THR A 302 18.39 30.86 -4.52
CA THR A 302 17.75 29.59 -4.83
C THR A 302 16.29 29.75 -5.25
N ASP A 303 15.51 30.59 -4.58
CA ASP A 303 14.10 30.80 -4.92
C ASP A 303 13.92 31.55 -6.25
N PHE A 304 14.81 32.51 -6.52
CA PHE A 304 14.88 33.15 -7.83
C PHE A 304 15.18 32.13 -8.93
N ALA A 305 16.18 31.26 -8.74
CA ALA A 305 16.53 30.21 -9.71
C ALA A 305 15.36 29.24 -9.98
N ARG A 306 14.60 28.88 -8.94
CA ARG A 306 13.39 28.04 -9.07
C ARG A 306 12.32 28.73 -9.88
N GLY A 307 12.04 30.00 -9.55
CA GLY A 307 11.11 30.84 -10.28
C GLY A 307 11.52 30.95 -11.74
N TYR A 308 12.79 31.27 -12.00
CA TYR A 308 13.34 31.44 -13.34
C TYR A 308 13.19 30.18 -14.18
N LEU A 309 13.55 29.02 -13.64
CA LEU A 309 13.39 27.73 -14.33
C LEU A 309 11.92 27.40 -14.61
N ALA A 310 11.01 27.73 -13.69
CA ALA A 310 9.58 27.55 -13.87
C ALA A 310 9.02 28.47 -14.97
N GLY A 311 9.41 29.76 -14.94
CA GLY A 311 9.00 30.75 -15.94
C GLY A 311 9.52 30.39 -17.32
N MET A 312 10.78 29.97 -17.40
CA MET A 312 11.35 29.55 -18.68
C MET A 312 10.73 28.26 -19.21
N TYR A 313 10.34 27.33 -18.33
CA TYR A 313 9.56 26.17 -18.73
C TYR A 313 8.12 26.52 -19.14
N ASP A 314 7.50 27.50 -18.49
CA ASP A 314 6.16 28.00 -18.86
C ASP A 314 6.16 28.72 -20.21
N SER A 315 7.23 29.43 -20.56
CA SER A 315 7.42 30.00 -21.90
C SER A 315 7.84 28.94 -22.92
N GLU A 316 9.09 28.52 -22.85
CA GLU A 316 9.78 27.74 -23.90
C GLU A 316 9.81 26.23 -23.62
N GLY A 317 9.28 25.79 -22.48
CA GLY A 317 9.26 24.38 -22.10
C GLY A 317 8.20 23.58 -22.83
N SER A 318 8.58 22.37 -23.27
CA SER A 318 7.64 21.36 -23.76
C SER A 318 7.52 20.19 -22.78
N GLY A 319 6.29 19.70 -22.65
CA GLY A 319 5.92 18.55 -21.84
C GLY A 319 5.70 17.29 -22.68
N PRO A 320 5.60 16.12 -22.04
CA PRO A 320 5.59 14.83 -22.70
C PRO A 320 4.26 14.55 -23.44
N TYR A 321 4.05 15.09 -24.65
CA TYR A 321 2.92 14.61 -25.48
C TYR A 321 3.27 13.32 -26.24
N LYS A 322 4.56 12.95 -26.32
CA LYS A 322 5.09 11.68 -26.87
C LYS A 322 6.45 11.24 -26.31
N VAL A 323 7.17 12.12 -25.60
CA VAL A 323 8.57 11.90 -25.16
C VAL A 323 8.59 11.87 -23.63
N LYS A 324 9.19 10.86 -23.00
CA LYS A 324 9.26 10.69 -21.53
C LYS A 324 10.15 11.73 -20.80
N GLN A 325 10.26 12.97 -21.30
CA GLN A 325 11.24 13.98 -20.85
C GLN A 325 10.64 15.39 -20.89
N ALA A 326 11.00 16.25 -19.93
CA ALA A 326 10.73 17.68 -19.96
C ALA A 326 11.92 18.39 -20.63
N VAL A 327 11.67 19.28 -21.57
CA VAL A 327 12.70 19.94 -22.37
C VAL A 327 12.43 21.44 -22.42
N ILE A 328 13.46 22.25 -22.21
CA ILE A 328 13.45 23.69 -22.47
C ILE A 328 14.28 23.94 -23.73
N TYR A 329 13.73 24.74 -24.64
CA TYR A 329 14.34 25.07 -25.93
C TYR A 329 14.76 26.54 -25.92
N ASN A 330 15.97 26.86 -26.35
CA ASN A 330 16.34 28.26 -26.60
C ASN A 330 17.50 28.36 -27.60
N ASN A 331 17.55 29.44 -28.36
CA ASN A 331 18.59 29.69 -29.36
C ASN A 331 19.74 30.55 -28.81
N ASP A 332 19.54 31.24 -27.68
CA ASP A 332 20.58 32.00 -27.01
C ASP A 332 21.39 31.11 -26.07
N LYS A 333 22.67 30.94 -26.39
CA LYS A 333 23.61 30.17 -25.57
C LYS A 333 23.74 30.72 -24.13
N LYS A 334 23.62 32.04 -23.92
CA LYS A 334 23.74 32.64 -22.59
C LYS A 334 22.60 32.18 -21.67
N ILE A 335 21.39 32.05 -22.21
CA ILE A 335 20.24 31.51 -21.50
C ILE A 335 20.49 30.04 -21.15
N ILE A 336 21.04 29.26 -22.06
CA ILE A 336 21.36 27.83 -21.84
C ILE A 336 22.41 27.64 -20.74
N ASP A 337 23.45 28.49 -20.74
CA ASP A 337 24.47 28.48 -19.70
C ASP A 337 23.85 28.85 -18.33
N LEU A 338 22.94 29.83 -18.30
CA LEU A 338 22.21 30.22 -17.09
C LEU A 338 21.26 29.12 -16.56
N LEU A 339 20.51 28.48 -17.46
CA LEU A 339 19.68 27.32 -17.13
C LEU A 339 20.52 26.20 -16.51
N SER A 340 21.73 25.98 -17.03
CA SER A 340 22.67 24.99 -16.51
C SER A 340 23.15 25.33 -15.09
N VAL A 341 23.46 26.60 -14.82
CA VAL A 341 23.82 27.08 -13.49
C VAL A 341 22.67 26.86 -12.50
N TYR A 342 21.45 27.24 -12.86
CA TYR A 342 20.29 27.12 -11.98
C TYR A 342 19.86 25.67 -11.76
N LEU A 343 19.91 24.82 -12.79
CA LEU A 343 19.65 23.38 -12.64
C LEU A 343 20.73 22.73 -11.74
N GLY A 344 21.99 23.14 -11.87
CA GLY A 344 23.08 22.71 -10.98
C GLY A 344 22.90 23.18 -9.54
N LEU A 345 22.51 24.45 -9.32
CA LEU A 345 22.22 25.01 -8.00
C LEU A 345 21.12 24.24 -7.27
N LEU A 346 20.15 23.71 -8.02
CA LEU A 346 19.04 22.92 -7.49
C LEU A 346 19.31 21.41 -7.48
N ASP A 347 20.50 20.95 -7.85
CA ASP A 347 20.84 19.52 -7.98
C ASP A 347 19.82 18.75 -8.84
N ILE A 348 19.40 19.35 -9.96
CA ILE A 348 18.49 18.73 -10.92
C ILE A 348 19.33 18.16 -12.06
N ASN A 349 19.23 16.86 -12.31
CA ASN A 349 19.99 16.22 -13.38
C ASN A 349 19.41 16.58 -14.77
N PHE A 350 20.27 17.11 -15.64
CA PHE A 350 19.92 17.50 -17.02
C PHE A 350 21.01 17.11 -18.02
N LYS A 351 20.67 17.18 -19.31
CA LYS A 351 21.62 17.04 -20.43
C LYS A 351 21.31 18.08 -21.49
N ILE A 352 22.36 18.70 -22.02
CA ILE A 352 22.25 19.67 -23.12
C ILE A 352 22.54 18.96 -24.43
N TYR A 353 21.73 19.23 -25.45
CA TYR A 353 21.93 18.73 -26.81
C TYR A 353 21.75 19.86 -27.80
N ILE A 354 22.42 19.78 -28.94
CA ILE A 354 22.22 20.67 -30.08
C ILE A 354 21.46 19.87 -31.13
N ASP A 355 20.27 20.31 -31.52
CA ASP A 355 19.52 19.69 -32.61
C ASP A 355 20.00 20.26 -33.94
N ALA A 356 20.70 19.44 -34.73
CA ALA A 356 21.25 19.81 -36.04
C ALA A 356 20.23 19.67 -37.19
N ARG A 357 18.94 19.42 -36.90
CA ARG A 357 17.91 19.26 -37.93
C ARG A 357 17.63 20.60 -38.65
N ARG A 358 17.90 20.59 -39.96
CA ARG A 358 17.57 21.65 -40.93
C ARG A 358 16.07 21.96 -40.91
N GLY A 359 15.73 23.21 -40.62
CA GLY A 359 14.36 23.69 -40.70
C GLY A 359 14.27 25.22 -40.67
N GLY A 360 14.81 25.90 -41.68
CA GLY A 360 14.61 27.33 -41.89
C GLY A 360 15.79 28.06 -42.52
N TYR A 361 15.54 29.24 -43.09
CA TYR A 361 16.48 30.12 -43.83
C TYR A 361 17.67 30.66 -43.00
N TYR A 362 17.77 30.35 -41.70
CA TYR A 362 18.82 30.83 -40.80
C TYR A 362 19.53 29.65 -40.12
N ILE A 363 20.87 29.64 -40.15
CA ILE A 363 21.72 28.67 -39.45
C ILE A 363 21.81 29.10 -37.98
N ASN A 364 20.88 28.65 -37.15
CA ASN A 364 20.93 28.85 -35.70
C ASN A 364 21.13 27.51 -35.00
N ASN A 365 21.98 27.48 -33.96
CA ASN A 365 22.13 26.31 -33.10
C ASN A 365 20.92 26.24 -32.15
N ASN A 366 20.01 25.29 -32.36
CA ASN A 366 18.89 25.08 -31.44
C ASN A 366 19.36 24.23 -30.25
N TYR A 367 19.47 24.84 -29.07
CA TYR A 367 19.90 24.16 -27.85
C TYR A 367 18.71 23.61 -27.07
N HIS A 368 18.80 22.33 -26.69
CA HIS A 368 17.78 21.62 -25.94
C HIS A 368 18.33 21.24 -24.56
N VAL A 369 17.73 21.76 -23.49
CA VAL A 369 18.03 21.35 -22.12
C VAL A 369 17.02 20.28 -21.71
N LYS A 370 17.45 19.01 -21.72
CA LYS A 370 16.63 17.87 -21.35
C LYS A 370 16.76 17.57 -19.86
N ILE A 371 15.66 17.62 -19.15
CA ILE A 371 15.57 17.33 -17.71
C ILE A 371 15.29 15.84 -17.51
N ASN A 372 16.20 15.14 -16.84
CA ASN A 372 16.14 13.68 -16.72
C ASN A 372 15.21 13.20 -15.58
N ASN A 373 15.02 14.01 -14.53
CA ASN A 373 14.12 13.71 -13.40
C ASN A 373 12.97 14.72 -13.32
N ILE A 374 11.93 14.45 -14.11
CA ILE A 374 10.75 15.33 -14.22
C ILE A 374 10.06 15.58 -12.87
N PRO A 375 9.72 14.56 -12.04
CA PRO A 375 9.08 14.82 -10.75
C PRO A 375 9.91 15.76 -9.86
N GLU A 376 11.23 15.60 -9.85
CA GLU A 376 12.11 16.46 -9.07
C GLU A 376 12.10 17.92 -9.55
N PHE A 377 12.10 18.15 -10.87
CA PHE A 377 11.98 19.49 -11.44
C PHE A 377 10.64 20.14 -11.12
N PHE A 378 9.53 19.41 -11.23
CA PHE A 378 8.20 19.97 -10.98
C PHE A 378 7.90 20.21 -9.51
N ILE A 379 8.41 19.35 -8.61
CA ILE A 379 8.34 19.57 -7.16
C ILE A 379 9.19 20.79 -6.76
N LYS A 380 10.41 20.92 -7.31
CA LYS A 380 11.32 22.03 -6.98
C LYS A 380 10.87 23.35 -7.60
N CYS A 381 10.52 23.37 -8.89
CA CYS A 381 10.33 24.63 -9.64
C CYS A 381 8.86 25.04 -9.74
N ARG A 382 7.88 24.12 -9.74
CA ARG A 382 6.43 24.43 -9.84
C ARG A 382 6.04 25.41 -10.97
N PRO A 383 6.10 24.98 -12.24
CA PRO A 383 5.53 25.76 -13.35
C PRO A 383 4.07 26.14 -13.11
N ILE A 384 3.69 27.34 -13.54
CA ILE A 384 2.40 27.99 -13.28
C ILE A 384 1.33 27.55 -14.27
N ILE A 385 1.69 27.13 -15.49
CA ILE A 385 0.67 26.75 -16.46
C ILE A 385 0.08 25.38 -16.09
N SER A 386 -1.23 25.35 -15.82
CA SER A 386 -2.03 24.18 -15.46
C SER A 386 -1.87 23.07 -16.50
N ARG A 387 -2.03 23.33 -17.80
CA ARG A 387 -1.83 22.29 -18.85
C ARG A 387 -0.42 21.68 -18.84
N LYS A 388 0.61 22.44 -18.43
CA LYS A 388 1.99 21.94 -18.37
C LYS A 388 2.21 21.09 -17.11
N ARG A 389 1.55 21.43 -16.00
CA ARG A 389 1.47 20.57 -14.80
C ARG A 389 0.62 19.31 -15.03
N GLU A 390 -0.50 19.44 -15.74
CA GLU A 390 -1.43 18.33 -16.02
C GLU A 390 -0.76 17.21 -16.82
N ASN A 391 0.24 17.54 -17.64
CA ASN A 391 1.01 16.54 -18.38
C ASN A 391 1.88 15.64 -17.46
N LEU A 392 2.14 15.99 -16.19
CA LEU A 392 2.69 15.05 -15.20
C LEU A 392 1.66 14.04 -14.72
N LEU A 393 0.37 14.39 -14.75
CA LEU A 393 -0.70 13.55 -14.22
C LEU A 393 -0.82 12.21 -14.96
N ARG A 394 -0.15 12.07 -16.11
CA ARG A 394 -0.14 10.88 -16.98
C ARG A 394 1.13 10.04 -16.88
N MET A 395 2.07 10.40 -16.00
CA MET A 395 3.37 9.71 -15.89
C MET A 395 3.45 8.84 -14.64
N THR A 396 3.96 7.61 -14.79
CA THR A 396 4.46 6.82 -13.68
C THR A 396 5.75 7.47 -13.17
N LEU A 397 5.64 8.25 -12.09
CA LEU A 397 6.73 9.04 -11.54
C LEU A 397 7.73 8.15 -10.81
N LYS A 398 8.82 7.76 -11.50
CA LYS A 398 9.97 7.10 -10.87
C LYS A 398 10.55 8.00 -9.77
N SER A 399 10.93 7.39 -8.65
CA SER A 399 11.24 8.02 -7.36
C SER A 399 12.01 9.35 -7.40
N VAL A 400 11.61 10.29 -6.54
CA VAL A 400 12.41 11.47 -6.17
C VAL A 400 13.68 11.02 -5.42
N LYS A 401 14.86 11.55 -5.78
CA LYS A 401 16.15 11.20 -5.16
C LYS A 401 16.50 12.03 -3.92
N SER A 402 15.64 12.97 -3.53
CA SER A 402 15.88 13.86 -2.40
C SER A 402 15.76 13.11 -1.06
N ARG A 403 16.62 13.49 -0.13
CA ARG A 403 16.77 12.90 1.19
C ARG A 403 16.52 13.93 2.27
N LEU A 404 16.19 13.44 3.45
CA LEU A 404 16.02 14.24 4.66
C LEU A 404 16.64 13.48 5.82
N THR A 405 17.43 14.17 6.64
CA THR A 405 18.09 13.60 7.81
C THR A 405 17.34 14.00 9.06
N ILE A 406 17.05 13.02 9.91
CA ILE A 406 16.46 13.27 11.24
C ILE A 406 17.61 13.54 12.21
N LEU A 407 17.78 14.81 12.59
CA LEU A 407 18.85 15.28 13.47
C LEU A 407 18.60 14.89 14.94
N ASP A 408 17.35 14.96 15.37
CA ASP A 408 16.99 14.65 16.75
C ASP A 408 15.53 14.19 16.88
N VAL A 409 15.25 13.51 17.97
CA VAL A 409 13.92 13.01 18.33
C VAL A 409 13.69 13.32 19.80
N THR A 410 12.75 14.20 20.11
CA THR A 410 12.47 14.62 21.49
C THR A 410 11.03 14.30 21.88
N GLU A 411 10.82 13.69 23.04
CA GLU A 411 9.48 13.47 23.57
C GLU A 411 8.84 14.81 24.00
N ILE A 412 7.54 14.95 23.74
CA ILE A 412 6.75 16.10 24.12
C ILE A 412 5.60 15.61 25.00
N ASN A 413 5.61 16.00 26.28
CA ASN A 413 4.51 15.75 27.20
C ASN A 413 3.54 16.92 27.18
N LYS A 414 2.73 17.01 26.12
CA LYS A 414 1.70 18.05 25.96
C LYS A 414 0.42 17.43 25.42
N LYS A 415 -0.68 17.57 26.17
CA LYS A 415 -2.02 17.17 25.72
C LYS A 415 -2.41 17.98 24.49
N THR A 416 -2.59 17.30 23.36
CA THR A 416 -2.90 17.93 22.07
C THR A 416 -3.80 17.03 21.24
N LYS A 417 -4.63 17.64 20.40
CA LYS A 417 -5.43 16.95 19.40
C LYS A 417 -4.55 16.56 18.21
N VAL A 418 -4.57 15.29 17.85
CA VAL A 418 -3.83 14.71 16.73
C VAL A 418 -4.78 14.20 15.66
N TYR A 419 -4.30 14.12 14.43
CA TYR A 419 -5.10 13.87 13.22
C TYR A 419 -4.49 12.74 12.38
N ASN A 420 -5.33 12.05 11.61
CA ASN A 420 -4.91 11.12 10.54
C ASN A 420 -5.93 11.15 9.40
N LEU A 421 -5.59 10.59 8.24
CA LEU A 421 -6.48 10.41 7.09
C LEU A 421 -6.25 9.04 6.43
N GLU A 422 -7.25 8.57 5.69
CA GLU A 422 -7.15 7.40 4.79
C GLU A 422 -7.29 7.88 3.34
N THR A 423 -6.62 7.21 2.41
CA THR A 423 -6.68 7.48 0.98
C THR A 423 -7.01 6.20 0.19
N GLU A 424 -7.45 6.32 -1.07
CA GLU A 424 -7.73 5.17 -1.95
C GLU A 424 -6.51 4.22 -2.12
N VAL A 425 -5.27 4.74 -2.02
CA VAL A 425 -4.04 3.91 -2.10
C VAL A 425 -3.41 3.63 -0.73
N ASN A 426 -4.12 3.93 0.36
CA ASN A 426 -3.76 3.61 1.75
C ASN A 426 -2.38 4.13 2.22
N ASN A 427 -1.87 5.14 1.53
CA ASN A 427 -0.69 5.89 1.91
C ASN A 427 -0.82 7.31 1.35
N TYR A 428 -0.13 8.23 1.99
CA TYR A 428 -0.10 9.63 1.59
C TYR A 428 1.23 10.25 2.02
N ILE A 429 1.53 11.41 1.46
CA ILE A 429 2.75 12.14 1.75
C ILE A 429 2.47 13.27 2.73
N VAL A 430 3.17 13.25 3.86
CA VAL A 430 3.05 14.22 4.95
C VAL A 430 4.42 14.83 5.25
N ASN A 431 4.52 16.15 5.15
CA ASN A 431 5.79 16.89 5.11
C ASN A 431 6.85 16.19 4.24
N GLY A 432 6.43 15.62 3.11
CA GLY A 432 7.34 14.89 2.21
C GLY A 432 7.69 13.45 2.62
N LEU A 433 6.96 12.80 3.53
CA LEU A 433 7.25 11.43 4.04
C LEU A 433 6.05 10.46 3.90
N LEU A 434 6.28 9.14 3.73
CA LEU A 434 5.27 8.07 3.51
C LEU A 434 4.90 7.30 4.83
N VAL A 435 3.73 6.60 4.96
CA VAL A 435 3.14 5.96 6.21
C VAL A 435 2.34 4.60 6.02
N HIS A 436 2.05 3.69 7.03
CA HIS A 436 1.41 2.30 6.89
C HIS A 436 0.72 1.58 8.16
N ASN A 437 0.17 0.30 8.17
CA ASN A 437 -0.35 -0.56 9.34
C ASN A 437 -0.61 -2.12 9.08
N CYS A 438 -0.52 -3.12 10.02
CA CYS A 438 -0.99 -4.58 9.89
C CYS A 438 -0.83 -5.57 11.13
N ASP A 439 -1.81 -6.41 11.55
CA ASP A 439 -1.63 -7.62 12.45
C ASP A 439 -2.70 -8.75 12.27
N GLN A 440 -2.77 -9.82 13.11
CA GLN A 440 -3.68 -10.99 12.98
C GLN A 440 -4.74 -11.14 14.11
N GLN A 441 -5.05 -10.09 14.86
CA GLN A 441 -5.92 -10.19 16.05
C GLN A 441 -7.38 -10.58 15.72
N ASP A 442 -7.86 -10.23 14.53
CA ASP A 442 -9.24 -10.36 14.10
C ASP A 442 -9.69 -11.80 13.87
N VAL A 443 -9.03 -12.54 12.97
CA VAL A 443 -9.34 -13.96 12.73
C VAL A 443 -9.21 -14.78 14.01
N MET A 444 -8.27 -14.42 14.88
CA MET A 444 -8.05 -15.12 16.14
C MET A 444 -9.21 -14.94 17.12
N ALA A 445 -10.04 -13.92 16.97
CA ALA A 445 -11.25 -13.73 17.77
C ALA A 445 -12.35 -14.73 17.41
N VAL A 446 -12.46 -15.13 16.14
CA VAL A 446 -13.51 -16.04 15.64
C VAL A 446 -13.03 -17.47 15.40
N ARG A 447 -11.84 -17.83 15.89
CA ARG A 447 -11.19 -19.13 15.65
C ARG A 447 -11.98 -20.36 16.09
N ASP A 448 -12.95 -20.19 16.98
CA ASP A 448 -13.75 -21.26 17.55
C ASP A 448 -15.15 -21.38 16.88
N ALA A 449 -15.38 -20.62 15.79
CA ALA A 449 -16.66 -20.59 15.07
C ALA A 449 -16.96 -21.85 14.21
N GLY A 450 -16.03 -22.82 14.14
CA GLY A 450 -16.22 -24.06 13.36
C GLY A 450 -15.81 -23.96 11.89
N TRP A 451 -14.93 -23.00 11.55
CA TRP A 451 -14.39 -22.80 10.20
C TRP A 451 -13.03 -23.45 10.03
N ILE A 452 -12.72 -23.88 8.81
CA ILE A 452 -11.36 -24.21 8.41
C ILE A 452 -10.60 -22.90 8.20
N LEU A 453 -9.50 -22.68 8.92
CA LEU A 453 -8.70 -21.46 8.86
C LEU A 453 -7.34 -21.74 8.21
N LEU A 454 -7.18 -21.27 6.97
CA LEU A 454 -5.94 -21.35 6.20
C LEU A 454 -5.19 -20.02 6.26
N PHE A 455 -3.86 -20.03 6.31
CA PHE A 455 -3.00 -18.85 6.36
C PHE A 455 -1.99 -18.86 5.21
N ALA A 456 -1.99 -17.80 4.41
CA ALA A 456 -1.07 -17.65 3.29
C ALA A 456 0.22 -16.91 3.71
N GLU A 457 1.37 -17.37 3.23
CA GLU A 457 2.66 -16.67 3.39
C GLU A 457 2.84 -15.55 2.35
N ASN A 458 2.41 -15.78 1.12
CA ASN A 458 2.69 -14.93 -0.04
C ASN A 458 1.54 -15.00 -1.06
N HIS A 459 1.66 -14.27 -2.18
CA HIS A 459 0.59 -14.16 -3.17
C HIS A 459 0.25 -15.50 -3.83
N GLN A 460 1.27 -16.28 -4.17
CA GLN A 460 1.05 -17.57 -4.83
C GLN A 460 0.35 -18.56 -3.91
N GLU A 461 0.72 -18.57 -2.63
CA GLU A 461 0.03 -19.41 -1.65
C GLU A 461 -1.40 -18.95 -1.42
N ALA A 462 -1.67 -17.63 -1.40
CA ALA A 462 -3.03 -17.11 -1.32
C ALA A 462 -3.86 -17.62 -2.51
N VAL A 463 -3.39 -17.49 -3.76
CA VAL A 463 -4.08 -18.00 -4.96
C VAL A 463 -4.37 -19.49 -4.85
N ASN A 464 -3.36 -20.29 -4.50
CA ASN A 464 -3.49 -21.75 -4.42
C ASN A 464 -4.49 -22.16 -3.32
N GLN A 465 -4.42 -21.51 -2.16
CA GLN A 465 -5.31 -21.79 -1.03
C GLN A 465 -6.77 -21.44 -1.36
N HIS A 466 -7.06 -20.38 -2.13
CA HIS A 466 -8.44 -20.08 -2.54
C HIS A 466 -9.02 -21.19 -3.43
N ILE A 467 -8.25 -21.69 -4.41
CA ILE A 467 -8.73 -22.78 -5.29
C ILE A 467 -8.99 -24.06 -4.49
N MET A 468 -8.07 -24.41 -3.59
CA MET A 468 -8.25 -25.55 -2.69
C MET A 468 -9.41 -25.35 -1.72
N ALA A 469 -9.62 -24.12 -1.22
CA ALA A 469 -10.66 -23.80 -0.24
C ALA A 469 -12.05 -24.15 -0.77
N PHE A 470 -12.38 -23.81 -2.01
CA PHE A 470 -13.67 -24.20 -2.61
C PHE A 470 -13.82 -25.71 -2.71
N LYS A 471 -12.78 -26.41 -3.17
CA LYS A 471 -12.80 -27.88 -3.28
C LYS A 471 -13.03 -28.55 -1.93
N ILE A 472 -12.33 -28.06 -0.90
CA ILE A 472 -12.43 -28.56 0.47
C ILE A 472 -13.81 -28.24 1.04
N ALA A 473 -14.29 -27.01 0.87
CA ALA A 473 -15.57 -26.55 1.39
C ALA A 473 -16.74 -27.38 0.82
N GLU A 474 -16.78 -27.54 -0.50
CA GLU A 474 -17.84 -28.31 -1.20
C GLU A 474 -17.85 -29.78 -0.80
N ARG A 475 -16.66 -30.37 -0.66
CA ARG A 475 -16.51 -31.79 -0.33
C ARG A 475 -16.91 -32.10 1.10
N LEU A 476 -16.57 -31.21 2.03
CA LEU A 476 -16.75 -31.45 3.47
C LEU A 476 -18.00 -30.77 4.04
N LYS A 477 -18.63 -29.87 3.28
CA LYS A 477 -19.76 -29.03 3.75
C LYS A 477 -19.34 -28.23 4.99
N LEU A 478 -18.13 -27.69 4.91
CA LEU A 478 -17.52 -26.87 5.95
C LEU A 478 -17.07 -25.56 5.35
N PRO A 479 -17.30 -24.43 6.03
CA PRO A 479 -16.83 -23.16 5.53
C PRO A 479 -15.31 -23.02 5.71
N VAL A 480 -14.68 -22.31 4.78
CA VAL A 480 -13.22 -22.13 4.74
C VAL A 480 -12.88 -20.64 4.67
N MET A 481 -12.03 -20.18 5.59
CA MET A 481 -11.49 -18.82 5.59
C MET A 481 -10.02 -18.85 5.17
N VAL A 482 -9.70 -18.15 4.09
CA VAL A 482 -8.32 -17.93 3.65
C VAL A 482 -7.84 -16.60 4.22
N ASN A 483 -6.89 -16.68 5.15
CA ASN A 483 -6.33 -15.57 5.89
C ASN A 483 -5.08 -15.05 5.19
N VAL A 484 -5.09 -13.77 4.91
CA VAL A 484 -3.97 -13.05 4.28
C VAL A 484 -3.60 -11.88 5.16
N ASP A 485 -2.31 -11.69 5.42
CA ASP A 485 -1.85 -10.55 6.20
C ASP A 485 -2.20 -9.25 5.46
N GLY A 486 -3.11 -8.47 6.05
CA GLY A 486 -3.61 -7.26 5.45
C GLY A 486 -2.47 -6.31 5.09
N TYR A 487 -2.57 -5.68 3.92
CA TYR A 487 -1.56 -4.83 3.30
C TYR A 487 -0.25 -5.52 2.90
N ILE A 488 0.34 -6.37 3.74
CA ILE A 488 1.58 -7.10 3.41
C ILE A 488 1.34 -8.04 2.23
N ILE A 489 0.25 -8.80 2.24
CA ILE A 489 -0.14 -9.64 1.10
C ILE A 489 -1.09 -8.86 0.21
N THR A 490 -2.13 -8.22 0.76
CA THR A 490 -3.18 -7.65 -0.09
C THR A 490 -2.74 -6.45 -0.94
N HIS A 491 -1.69 -5.70 -0.56
CA HIS A 491 -1.27 -4.46 -1.24
C HIS A 491 0.17 -4.49 -1.76
N SER A 492 0.93 -5.56 -1.51
CA SER A 492 2.25 -5.73 -2.14
C SER A 492 2.12 -6.29 -3.54
N TYR A 493 3.20 -6.25 -4.32
CA TYR A 493 3.29 -6.80 -5.68
C TYR A 493 4.33 -7.91 -5.71
N GLU A 494 3.94 -9.10 -6.18
CA GLU A 494 4.84 -10.25 -6.33
C GLU A 494 4.59 -10.96 -7.67
N PRO A 495 5.59 -11.67 -8.19
CA PRO A 495 5.37 -12.61 -9.29
C PRO A 495 4.42 -13.73 -8.85
N VAL A 496 3.25 -13.82 -9.48
CA VAL A 496 2.22 -14.83 -9.21
C VAL A 496 1.71 -15.44 -10.51
N ILE A 497 1.35 -16.71 -10.45
CA ILE A 497 0.67 -17.43 -11.52
C ILE A 497 -0.81 -17.48 -11.15
N ILE A 498 -1.65 -16.91 -12.00
CA ILE A 498 -3.11 -17.05 -11.92
C ILE A 498 -3.52 -18.16 -12.88
N PRO A 499 -4.03 -19.30 -12.38
CA PRO A 499 -4.58 -20.34 -13.23
C PRO A 499 -5.76 -19.84 -14.05
N THR A 500 -5.87 -20.28 -15.31
CA THR A 500 -7.02 -19.96 -16.16
C THR A 500 -8.28 -20.64 -15.65
N GLU A 501 -9.44 -20.15 -16.05
CA GLU A 501 -10.72 -20.78 -15.74
C GLU A 501 -10.76 -22.27 -16.13
N GLU A 502 -10.26 -22.62 -17.32
CA GLU A 502 -10.18 -24.02 -17.78
C GLU A 502 -9.30 -24.90 -16.88
N GLN A 503 -8.16 -24.35 -16.44
CA GLN A 503 -7.25 -25.04 -15.52
C GLN A 503 -7.91 -25.26 -14.16
N ILE A 504 -8.60 -24.24 -13.63
CA ILE A 504 -9.34 -24.35 -12.39
C ILE A 504 -10.48 -25.35 -12.55
N LYS A 505 -11.27 -25.29 -13.62
CA LYS A 505 -12.41 -26.19 -13.88
C LYS A 505 -11.99 -27.66 -13.95
N LYS A 506 -10.79 -27.95 -14.46
CA LYS A 506 -10.24 -29.32 -14.48
C LYS A 506 -10.01 -29.89 -13.08
N TYR A 507 -9.63 -29.05 -12.11
CA TYR A 507 -9.40 -29.44 -10.71
C TYR A 507 -10.68 -29.33 -9.85
N LEU A 508 -11.43 -28.25 -10.06
CA LEU A 508 -12.65 -27.84 -9.38
C LEU A 508 -13.81 -27.78 -10.41
N PRO A 509 -14.41 -28.92 -10.78
CA PRO A 509 -15.55 -28.97 -11.70
C PRO A 509 -16.80 -28.35 -11.07
N ASP A 510 -17.87 -28.13 -11.84
CA ASP A 510 -19.10 -27.48 -11.37
C ASP A 510 -19.67 -28.13 -10.09
N TYR A 511 -20.06 -27.31 -9.10
CA TYR A 511 -20.56 -27.79 -7.81
C TYR A 511 -21.94 -28.45 -7.99
N LYS A 512 -22.07 -29.66 -7.45
CA LYS A 512 -23.30 -30.46 -7.50
C LYS A 512 -23.62 -31.00 -6.11
N PRO A 513 -24.32 -30.22 -5.26
CA PRO A 513 -24.76 -30.70 -3.95
C PRO A 513 -25.78 -31.82 -4.12
N GLU A 514 -25.82 -32.76 -3.17
CA GLU A 514 -26.82 -33.84 -3.18
C GLU A 514 -28.18 -33.30 -2.71
N SER A 515 -29.27 -33.95 -3.12
CA SER A 515 -30.62 -33.62 -2.67
C SER A 515 -30.71 -33.63 -1.13
N GLY A 516 -31.42 -32.65 -0.55
CA GLY A 516 -31.55 -32.47 0.89
C GLY A 516 -30.41 -31.68 1.56
N GLN A 517 -29.36 -31.29 0.82
CA GLN A 517 -28.24 -30.48 1.35
C GLN A 517 -28.38 -28.98 1.03
N TYR A 518 -29.43 -28.62 0.31
CA TYR A 518 -29.75 -27.27 -0.10
C TYR A 518 -31.27 -27.08 -0.12
N LEU A 519 -31.69 -25.83 -0.11
CA LEU A 519 -33.09 -25.44 -0.16
C LEU A 519 -33.60 -25.54 -1.60
N ASP A 520 -34.50 -26.49 -1.83
CA ASP A 520 -35.20 -26.71 -3.10
C ASP A 520 -36.72 -26.74 -2.85
N PRO A 521 -37.53 -25.84 -3.44
CA PRO A 521 -38.98 -25.89 -3.29
C PRO A 521 -39.61 -27.20 -3.77
N ALA A 522 -38.98 -27.91 -4.72
CA ALA A 522 -39.47 -29.21 -5.18
C ALA A 522 -39.12 -30.35 -4.22
N ASN A 523 -38.00 -30.24 -3.49
CA ASN A 523 -37.52 -31.20 -2.50
C ASN A 523 -37.14 -30.46 -1.20
N PRO A 524 -38.13 -30.03 -0.40
CA PRO A 524 -37.90 -29.11 0.70
C PRO A 524 -36.97 -29.71 1.76
N ALA A 525 -35.97 -28.92 2.17
CA ALA A 525 -35.06 -29.22 3.27
C ALA A 525 -35.12 -28.10 4.32
N THR A 526 -34.85 -28.43 5.58
CA THR A 526 -34.68 -27.43 6.65
C THR A 526 -33.22 -27.41 7.06
N LEU A 527 -32.59 -26.24 7.02
CA LEU A 527 -31.22 -26.01 7.47
C LEU A 527 -31.25 -25.14 8.74
N GLY A 528 -30.41 -25.46 9.72
CA GLY A 528 -30.32 -24.67 10.96
C GLY A 528 -31.59 -24.72 11.82
N ALA A 529 -32.28 -25.87 11.87
CA ALA A 529 -33.49 -26.05 12.65
C ALA A 529 -33.28 -25.78 14.15
N LEU A 530 -34.34 -25.33 14.83
CA LEU A 530 -34.37 -25.29 16.29
C LEU A 530 -34.28 -26.73 16.83
N VAL A 531 -33.33 -26.96 17.73
CA VAL A 531 -33.12 -28.26 18.38
C VAL A 531 -33.14 -28.12 19.90
N THR A 532 -33.65 -29.15 20.56
CA THR A 532 -33.62 -29.28 22.03
C THR A 532 -32.23 -29.74 22.50
N PRO A 533 -31.91 -29.58 23.81
CA PRO A 533 -30.66 -30.09 24.38
C PRO A 533 -30.38 -31.58 24.12
N THR A 534 -31.41 -32.38 23.84
CA THR A 534 -31.31 -33.83 23.53
C THR A 534 -30.64 -34.16 22.19
N HIS A 535 -30.48 -33.17 21.31
CA HIS A 535 -29.84 -33.36 19.98
C HIS A 535 -28.74 -32.33 19.71
N TYR A 536 -28.73 -31.21 20.42
CA TYR A 536 -27.75 -30.14 20.19
C TYR A 536 -26.31 -30.63 20.41
N MET A 537 -26.08 -31.46 21.44
CA MET A 537 -24.75 -31.99 21.75
C MET A 537 -24.22 -32.86 20.60
N GLU A 538 -25.05 -33.76 20.10
CA GLU A 538 -24.75 -34.70 19.02
C GLU A 538 -24.44 -33.94 17.72
N ILE A 539 -25.24 -32.94 17.35
CA ILE A 539 -25.02 -32.10 16.17
C ILE A 539 -23.69 -31.33 16.26
N ARG A 540 -23.36 -30.80 17.46
CA ARG A 540 -22.08 -30.11 17.68
C ARG A 540 -20.90 -31.08 17.67
N GLN A 541 -21.07 -32.31 18.15
CA GLN A 541 -20.06 -33.35 18.07
C GLN A 541 -19.81 -33.76 16.62
N GLU A 542 -20.86 -33.95 15.80
CA GLU A 542 -20.70 -34.24 14.37
C GLU A 542 -19.91 -33.12 13.66
N LEU A 543 -20.19 -31.86 13.98
CA LEU A 543 -19.44 -30.73 13.40
C LEU A 543 -17.97 -30.74 13.82
N HIS A 544 -17.72 -31.08 15.09
CA HIS A 544 -16.36 -31.23 15.60
C HIS A 544 -15.60 -32.37 14.93
N ASP A 545 -16.24 -33.53 14.78
CA ASP A 545 -15.65 -34.74 14.20
C ASP A 545 -15.34 -34.53 12.71
N ASP A 546 -16.25 -33.91 11.95
CA ASP A 546 -16.03 -33.55 10.55
C ASP A 546 -14.90 -32.52 10.38
N LEU A 547 -14.88 -31.50 11.22
CA LEU A 547 -13.82 -30.49 11.20
C LEU A 547 -12.47 -31.14 11.51
N THR A 548 -12.40 -32.07 12.47
CA THR A 548 -11.17 -32.80 12.79
C THR A 548 -10.74 -33.74 11.65
N ALA A 549 -11.68 -34.47 11.05
CA ALA A 549 -11.45 -35.34 9.91
C ALA A 549 -10.97 -34.56 8.66
N SER A 550 -11.31 -33.27 8.55
CA SER A 550 -10.89 -32.42 7.43
C SER A 550 -9.37 -32.32 7.26
N LEU A 551 -8.56 -32.56 8.30
CA LEU A 551 -7.10 -32.57 8.21
C LEU A 551 -6.59 -33.52 7.11
N ALA A 552 -7.16 -34.72 7.01
CA ALA A 552 -6.78 -35.70 5.99
C ALA A 552 -7.22 -35.25 4.58
N ALA A 553 -8.38 -34.59 4.48
CA ALA A 553 -8.88 -34.05 3.23
C ALA A 553 -7.99 -32.89 2.74
N ILE A 554 -7.64 -31.92 3.60
CA ILE A 554 -6.75 -30.80 3.25
C ILE A 554 -5.41 -31.31 2.74
N ASN A 555 -4.83 -32.30 3.42
CA ASN A 555 -3.57 -32.93 3.00
C ASN A 555 -3.68 -33.63 1.64
N LYS A 556 -4.76 -34.40 1.43
CA LYS A 556 -5.03 -35.08 0.17
C LYS A 556 -5.23 -34.08 -0.97
N GLU A 557 -6.00 -33.03 -0.75
CA GLU A 557 -6.25 -31.98 -1.74
C GLU A 557 -4.98 -31.19 -2.06
N PHE A 558 -4.15 -30.89 -1.06
CA PHE A 558 -2.84 -30.27 -1.29
C PHE A 558 -1.94 -31.14 -2.18
N THR A 559 -1.87 -32.44 -1.90
CA THR A 559 -1.09 -33.40 -2.70
C THR A 559 -1.63 -33.50 -4.13
N ALA A 560 -2.95 -33.57 -4.29
CA ALA A 560 -3.59 -33.60 -5.60
C ALA A 560 -3.36 -32.30 -6.39
N PHE A 561 -3.51 -31.13 -5.74
CA PHE A 561 -3.31 -29.82 -6.35
C PHE A 561 -1.87 -29.63 -6.81
N ASN A 562 -0.88 -29.98 -5.99
CA ASN A 562 0.54 -29.89 -6.38
C ASN A 562 0.94 -30.88 -7.47
N SER A 563 0.21 -32.00 -7.60
CA SER A 563 0.42 -32.97 -8.68
C SER A 563 -0.30 -32.57 -9.97
N SER A 564 -1.27 -31.65 -9.88
CA SER A 564 -1.98 -31.11 -11.03
C SER A 564 -1.08 -30.14 -11.80
N VAL A 565 -1.23 -30.09 -13.13
CA VAL A 565 -0.41 -29.32 -14.10
C VAL A 565 -0.54 -27.79 -13.93
N ILE A 566 -1.13 -27.32 -12.83
CA ILE A 566 -1.48 -25.92 -12.57
C ILE A 566 -0.26 -25.11 -12.09
N LEU A 567 0.81 -25.76 -11.60
CA LEU A 567 2.01 -25.08 -11.09
C LEU A 567 3.30 -25.51 -11.79
N GLU A 568 4.11 -24.52 -12.21
CA GLU A 568 5.55 -24.74 -12.38
C GLU A 568 6.13 -25.13 -11.02
N ARG A 569 6.76 -26.31 -10.95
CA ARG A 569 7.56 -26.73 -9.80
C ARG A 569 8.59 -25.66 -9.49
N SER A 570 8.43 -24.95 -8.38
CA SER A 570 9.49 -24.12 -7.84
C SER A 570 10.55 -25.06 -7.25
N ALA A 571 11.64 -25.26 -8.00
CA ALA A 571 12.83 -25.96 -7.51
C ALA A 571 13.41 -25.16 -6.34
N SER A 572 13.15 -25.58 -5.10
CA SER A 572 13.76 -24.97 -3.94
C SER A 572 15.13 -25.58 -3.69
N GLY A 573 16.19 -24.82 -3.94
CA GLY A 573 17.56 -25.10 -3.49
C GLY A 573 17.70 -24.96 -1.97
N ALA A 574 16.85 -25.65 -1.21
CA ALA A 574 16.87 -25.63 0.25
C ALA A 574 17.96 -26.59 0.77
N ILE A 575 18.83 -26.06 1.61
CA ILE A 575 19.81 -26.85 2.38
C ILE A 575 19.05 -27.46 3.57
N GLY A 576 18.68 -28.75 3.50
CA GLY A 576 18.08 -29.49 4.63
C GLY A 576 16.85 -30.36 4.29
N SER A 577 16.16 -30.82 5.34
CA SER A 577 14.92 -31.60 5.21
C SER A 577 13.74 -30.64 4.98
N ARG A 578 12.89 -30.95 4.00
CA ARG A 578 11.64 -30.22 3.74
C ARG A 578 10.46 -31.16 3.94
N VAL A 579 9.49 -30.74 4.74
CA VAL A 579 8.17 -31.39 4.87
C VAL A 579 7.13 -30.36 4.51
N ASP A 580 6.30 -30.63 3.51
CA ASP A 580 5.16 -29.77 3.16
C ASP A 580 3.97 -30.66 2.81
N ASN A 581 2.88 -30.51 3.56
CA ASN A 581 1.74 -31.42 3.48
C ASN A 581 0.39 -30.67 3.45
N GLY A 582 0.43 -29.37 3.14
CA GLY A 582 -0.75 -28.50 3.09
C GLY A 582 -1.24 -28.01 4.45
N LEU A 583 -0.99 -28.76 5.52
CA LEU A 583 -1.33 -28.36 6.90
C LEU A 583 -0.21 -27.52 7.53
N LEU A 584 1.03 -27.87 7.24
CA LEU A 584 2.23 -27.19 7.72
C LEU A 584 3.36 -27.32 6.70
N GLU A 585 4.37 -26.46 6.82
CA GLU A 585 5.65 -26.58 6.11
C GLU A 585 6.81 -26.50 7.12
N TYR A 586 7.69 -27.48 7.12
CA TYR A 586 8.94 -27.47 7.86
C TYR A 586 10.13 -27.38 6.91
N ILE A 587 11.05 -26.47 7.19
CA ILE A 587 12.34 -26.34 6.52
C ILE A 587 13.44 -26.26 7.59
N GLY A 588 14.39 -27.19 7.56
CA GLY A 588 15.51 -27.19 8.49
C GLY A 588 16.20 -28.55 8.66
N PRO A 589 17.12 -28.68 9.62
CA PRO A 589 17.82 -29.94 9.90
C PRO A 589 16.89 -30.96 10.57
N LYS A 590 17.13 -32.27 10.40
CA LYS A 590 16.32 -33.33 11.05
C LYS A 590 16.37 -33.29 12.59
N LYS A 591 17.42 -32.72 13.18
CA LYS A 591 17.62 -32.54 14.64
C LYS A 591 17.99 -31.08 14.93
N PRO A 592 17.02 -30.14 14.89
CA PRO A 592 17.28 -28.74 15.15
C PRO A 592 17.52 -28.49 16.65
N ASP A 593 18.39 -27.54 16.99
CA ASP A 593 18.50 -27.07 18.38
C ASP A 593 17.27 -26.22 18.74
N THR A 594 16.81 -25.38 17.81
CA THR A 594 15.65 -24.49 17.96
C THR A 594 14.75 -24.58 16.73
N ILE A 595 13.43 -24.63 16.94
CA ILE A 595 12.43 -24.45 15.88
C ILE A 595 11.68 -23.14 16.09
N LEU A 596 11.60 -22.32 15.04
CA LEU A 596 10.75 -21.13 14.98
C LEU A 596 9.39 -21.51 14.39
N VAL A 597 8.31 -21.26 15.11
CA VAL A 597 6.94 -21.59 14.68
C VAL A 597 6.15 -20.31 14.45
N ALA A 598 5.56 -20.12 13.27
CA ALA A 598 4.73 -18.96 12.97
C ALA A 598 3.70 -19.25 11.86
N MET A 599 2.89 -18.26 11.51
CA MET A 599 1.91 -18.29 10.43
C MET A 599 1.85 -16.95 9.68
N GLY A 600 1.41 -16.96 8.43
CA GLY A 600 1.29 -15.76 7.60
C GLY A 600 2.62 -15.25 7.02
N SER A 601 2.64 -13.98 6.60
CA SER A 601 3.73 -13.38 5.82
C SER A 601 5.08 -13.29 6.55
N VAL A 602 5.07 -13.29 7.89
CA VAL A 602 6.30 -13.25 8.71
C VAL A 602 7.22 -14.43 8.45
N ILE A 603 6.69 -15.54 7.93
CA ILE A 603 7.48 -16.72 7.56
C ILE A 603 8.57 -16.36 6.55
N GLY A 604 8.34 -15.45 5.60
CA GLY A 604 9.37 -15.02 4.65
C GLY A 604 10.59 -14.44 5.36
N THR A 605 10.36 -13.50 6.30
CA THR A 605 11.42 -12.91 7.13
C THR A 605 12.11 -13.96 8.02
N ILE A 606 11.34 -14.89 8.60
CA ILE A 606 11.87 -15.97 9.44
C ILE A 606 12.78 -16.89 8.63
N LYS A 607 12.37 -17.30 7.42
CA LYS A 607 13.16 -18.14 6.51
C LYS A 607 14.49 -17.48 6.17
N GLU A 608 14.47 -16.18 5.84
CA GLU A 608 15.70 -15.43 5.55
C GLU A 608 16.63 -15.30 6.76
N ALA A 609 16.08 -15.09 7.95
CA ALA A 609 16.88 -14.97 9.18
C ALA A 609 17.43 -16.34 9.64
N ALA A 610 16.66 -17.41 9.47
CA ALA A 610 17.03 -18.77 9.88
C ALA A 610 18.01 -19.44 8.91
N GLY A 611 17.93 -19.15 7.60
CA GLY A 611 18.80 -19.71 6.56
C GLY A 611 20.31 -19.45 6.77
N GLN A 612 20.67 -18.57 7.71
CA GLN A 612 22.04 -18.31 8.12
C GLN A 612 22.57 -19.28 9.19
N SER A 613 21.74 -20.16 9.75
CA SER A 613 22.09 -21.05 10.86
C SER A 613 21.73 -22.51 10.57
N GLY A 614 22.73 -23.39 10.46
CA GLY A 614 22.54 -24.84 10.24
C GLY A 614 21.87 -25.61 11.39
N LYS A 615 21.43 -24.92 12.46
CA LYS A 615 20.86 -25.50 13.68
C LYS A 615 19.41 -25.07 13.97
N VAL A 616 18.86 -24.16 13.16
CA VAL A 616 17.51 -23.62 13.35
C VAL A 616 16.57 -24.19 12.30
N GLY A 617 15.41 -24.68 12.74
CA GLY A 617 14.31 -25.07 11.86
C GLY A 617 13.22 -24.01 11.82
N VAL A 618 12.49 -23.93 10.71
CA VAL A 618 11.31 -23.07 10.55
C VAL A 618 10.10 -23.97 10.31
N LEU A 619 9.08 -23.82 11.14
CA LEU A 619 7.79 -24.49 11.03
C LEU A 619 6.71 -23.44 10.73
N LYS A 620 6.25 -23.39 9.48
CA LYS A 620 5.06 -22.65 9.06
C LYS A 620 3.81 -23.47 9.36
N ILE A 621 2.86 -22.89 10.05
CA ILE A 621 1.49 -23.42 10.15
C ILE A 621 0.67 -22.82 9.00
N LYS A 622 0.09 -23.68 8.17
CA LYS A 622 -0.79 -23.30 7.04
C LYS A 622 -2.26 -23.45 7.41
N CYS A 623 -2.60 -24.47 8.20
CA CYS A 623 -3.93 -24.72 8.71
C CYS A 623 -3.94 -24.53 10.24
N PHE A 624 -4.65 -23.52 10.74
CA PHE A 624 -4.78 -23.24 12.16
C PHE A 624 -5.99 -23.94 12.79
N ARG A 625 -7.07 -24.08 12.01
CA ARG A 625 -8.27 -24.85 12.39
C ARG A 625 -8.70 -25.72 11.20
N PRO A 626 -8.97 -27.01 11.41
CA PRO A 626 -8.56 -27.81 12.59
C PRO A 626 -7.05 -27.72 12.84
N PHE A 627 -6.62 -27.83 14.09
CA PHE A 627 -5.21 -27.69 14.46
C PHE A 627 -4.45 -29.02 14.24
N PRO A 628 -3.37 -29.07 13.43
CA PRO A 628 -2.74 -30.33 12.99
C PRO A 628 -1.77 -30.91 14.03
N ALA A 629 -2.29 -31.27 15.21
CA ALA A 629 -1.52 -31.64 16.39
C ALA A 629 -0.46 -32.73 16.13
N ASP A 630 -0.84 -33.86 15.54
CA ASP A 630 0.07 -34.99 15.31
C ASP A 630 1.18 -34.66 14.31
N ALA A 631 0.87 -33.88 13.28
CA ALA A 631 1.85 -33.45 12.30
C ALA A 631 2.87 -32.48 12.93
N ILE A 632 2.40 -31.56 13.78
CA ILE A 632 3.27 -30.64 14.51
C ILE A 632 4.16 -31.39 15.50
N ILE A 633 3.60 -32.30 16.32
CA ILE A 633 4.36 -33.06 17.32
C ILE A 633 5.51 -33.85 16.69
N LYS A 634 5.27 -34.48 15.54
CA LYS A 634 6.33 -35.19 14.78
C LYS A 634 7.50 -34.28 14.43
N ILE A 635 7.25 -33.00 14.12
CA ILE A 635 8.28 -32.01 13.77
C ILE A 635 8.97 -31.44 15.02
N ILE A 636 8.23 -31.12 16.08
CA ILE A 636 8.79 -30.40 17.24
C ILE A 636 9.50 -31.30 18.25
N LYS A 637 9.18 -32.60 18.30
CA LYS A 637 9.72 -33.56 19.25
C LYS A 637 11.26 -33.65 19.30
N PRO A 638 12.00 -33.57 18.18
CA PRO A 638 13.47 -33.64 18.20
C PRO A 638 14.17 -32.37 18.70
N ALA A 639 13.46 -31.24 18.80
CA ALA A 639 14.07 -29.96 19.13
C ALA A 639 14.26 -29.77 20.63
N LYS A 640 15.26 -28.97 21.02
CA LYS A 640 15.45 -28.56 22.42
C LYS A 640 14.58 -27.37 22.77
N ASN A 641 14.42 -26.44 21.84
CA ASN A 641 13.67 -25.20 22.03
C ASN A 641 12.67 -24.98 20.89
N ILE A 642 11.47 -24.51 21.23
CA ILE A 642 10.43 -24.06 20.31
C ILE A 642 10.16 -22.59 20.63
N ALA A 643 10.39 -21.70 19.67
CA ALA A 643 10.02 -20.30 19.76
C ALA A 643 8.81 -20.05 18.88
N VAL A 644 7.66 -19.84 19.50
CA VAL A 644 6.42 -19.53 18.78
C VAL A 644 6.30 -18.02 18.62
N ILE A 645 6.16 -17.55 17.40
CA ILE A 645 6.13 -16.14 17.02
C ILE A 645 4.70 -15.80 16.59
N ASP A 646 4.01 -15.08 17.45
CA ASP A 646 2.61 -14.71 17.26
C ASP A 646 2.49 -13.25 16.82
N LYS A 647 1.66 -13.01 15.79
CA LYS A 647 1.13 -11.69 15.39
C LYS A 647 -0.26 -11.42 15.99
N SER A 648 -0.59 -12.11 17.07
CA SER A 648 -1.83 -11.96 17.83
C SER A 648 -1.56 -12.24 19.31
N ILE A 649 -2.48 -11.85 20.19
CA ILE A 649 -2.38 -12.16 21.61
C ILE A 649 -3.75 -12.50 22.19
N SER A 650 -3.79 -13.53 23.02
CA SER A 650 -4.90 -13.70 23.96
C SER A 650 -4.62 -12.81 25.16
N LEU A 651 -5.28 -11.66 25.24
CA LEU A 651 -5.08 -10.69 26.32
C LEU A 651 -5.25 -11.37 27.69
N GLY A 652 -4.33 -11.12 28.62
CA GLY A 652 -4.26 -11.83 29.91
C GLY A 652 -3.52 -13.18 29.88
N HIS A 653 -3.11 -13.66 28.70
CA HIS A 653 -2.39 -14.93 28.53
C HIS A 653 -1.18 -14.79 27.59
N ILE A 654 -1.01 -15.70 26.62
CA ILE A 654 0.11 -15.77 25.68
C ILE A 654 -0.41 -15.65 24.24
N GLY A 655 0.49 -15.75 23.26
CA GLY A 655 0.11 -15.79 21.85
C GLY A 655 -0.83 -16.96 21.56
N THR A 656 -1.77 -16.76 20.64
CA THR A 656 -2.82 -17.76 20.38
C THR A 656 -2.22 -19.04 19.80
N LEU A 657 -1.29 -18.94 18.85
CA LEU A 657 -0.57 -20.10 18.33
C LEU A 657 0.29 -20.75 19.42
N ALA A 658 0.94 -19.95 20.26
CA ALA A 658 1.73 -20.50 21.37
C ALA A 658 0.88 -21.31 22.36
N SER A 659 -0.37 -20.88 22.63
CA SER A 659 -1.27 -21.62 23.50
C SER A 659 -1.63 -23.00 22.95
N GLU A 660 -1.92 -23.09 21.65
CA GLU A 660 -2.20 -24.34 20.94
C GLU A 660 -1.00 -25.27 20.92
N ILE A 661 0.18 -24.74 20.60
CA ILE A 661 1.44 -25.50 20.59
C ILE A 661 1.74 -26.06 21.97
N LYS A 662 1.54 -25.28 23.05
CA LYS A 662 1.73 -25.76 24.42
C LYS A 662 0.73 -26.84 24.79
N ALA A 663 -0.55 -26.68 24.43
CA ALA A 663 -1.60 -27.66 24.71
C ALA A 663 -1.28 -29.04 24.10
N ILE A 664 -0.91 -29.08 22.81
CA ILE A 664 -0.59 -30.35 22.15
C ILE A 664 0.73 -30.97 22.61
N ALA A 665 1.66 -30.15 23.12
CA ALA A 665 2.99 -30.57 23.53
C ALA A 665 3.04 -31.24 24.91
N GLN A 666 2.01 -31.04 25.74
CA GLN A 666 1.95 -31.54 27.10
C GLN A 666 2.16 -33.06 27.15
N GLY A 667 3.20 -33.51 27.85
CA GLY A 667 3.57 -34.93 27.96
C GLY A 667 4.16 -35.57 26.70
N LYS A 668 4.22 -34.86 25.57
CA LYS A 668 4.67 -35.40 24.26
C LYS A 668 6.07 -34.96 23.83
N THR A 669 6.59 -33.86 24.38
CA THR A 669 7.94 -33.35 24.11
C THR A 669 8.60 -32.80 25.37
N LYS A 670 9.94 -32.85 25.41
CA LYS A 670 10.76 -32.21 26.45
C LYS A 670 11.25 -30.81 26.05
N ALA A 671 10.87 -30.34 24.86
CA ALA A 671 11.32 -29.06 24.33
C ALA A 671 10.82 -27.89 25.20
N ASN A 672 11.68 -26.89 25.39
CA ASN A 672 11.26 -25.62 26.00
C ASN A 672 10.42 -24.82 25.00
N ILE A 673 9.18 -24.43 25.35
CA ILE A 673 8.27 -23.71 24.45
C ILE A 673 8.04 -22.29 24.96
N SER A 674 8.54 -21.30 24.22
CA SER A 674 8.45 -19.88 24.55
C SER A 674 7.53 -19.14 23.58
N SER A 675 6.64 -18.30 24.12
CA SER A 675 5.73 -17.46 23.33
C SER A 675 6.31 -16.07 23.12
N PHE A 676 6.45 -15.66 21.86
CA PHE A 676 6.97 -14.36 21.46
C PHE A 676 5.89 -13.57 20.73
N ILE A 677 5.54 -12.41 21.26
CA ILE A 677 4.55 -11.51 20.65
C ILE A 677 5.31 -10.45 19.85
N VAL A 678 5.02 -10.37 18.55
CA VAL A 678 5.64 -9.43 17.62
C VAL A 678 4.56 -8.84 16.70
N GLY A 679 4.91 -7.82 15.93
CA GLY A 679 4.07 -7.42 14.80
C GLY A 679 2.74 -6.73 15.13
N LEU A 680 2.29 -6.76 16.39
CA LEU A 680 1.01 -6.17 16.79
C LEU A 680 0.91 -4.71 16.33
N GLY A 681 -0.22 -4.38 15.72
CA GLY A 681 -0.49 -3.07 15.18
C GLY A 681 0.43 -2.64 14.04
N GLY A 682 0.99 -3.55 13.25
CA GLY A 682 1.86 -3.18 12.11
C GLY A 682 3.29 -2.90 12.50
N ARG A 683 3.72 -3.34 13.69
CA ARG A 683 5.12 -3.21 14.09
C ARG A 683 6.00 -4.04 13.16
N ASP A 684 7.08 -3.44 12.67
CA ASP A 684 8.01 -4.15 11.80
C ASP A 684 8.65 -5.36 12.52
N ILE A 685 8.83 -6.44 11.79
CA ILE A 685 9.44 -7.69 12.26
C ILE A 685 10.72 -7.89 11.46
N THR A 686 11.83 -7.34 11.96
CA THR A 686 13.12 -7.40 11.26
C THR A 686 13.86 -8.72 11.50
N LYS A 687 14.85 -9.01 10.65
CA LYS A 687 15.77 -10.16 10.85
C LYS A 687 16.47 -10.11 12.20
N GLU A 688 16.79 -8.92 12.71
CA GLU A 688 17.42 -8.75 14.03
C GLU A 688 16.47 -9.11 15.18
N ILE A 689 15.16 -8.82 15.04
CA ILE A 689 14.14 -9.30 15.97
C ILE A 689 14.10 -10.83 15.96
N ILE A 690 14.13 -11.46 14.79
CA ILE A 690 14.16 -12.93 14.69
C ILE A 690 15.43 -13.52 15.32
N LYS A 691 16.61 -12.94 15.04
CA LYS A 691 17.88 -13.35 15.69
C LYS A 691 17.83 -13.20 17.21
N LYS A 692 17.21 -12.13 17.71
CA LYS A 692 16.99 -11.92 19.15
C LYS A 692 16.07 -13.00 19.73
N ILE A 693 15.00 -13.38 19.03
CA ILE A 693 14.10 -14.48 19.42
C ILE A 693 14.87 -15.81 19.50
N ILE A 694 15.69 -16.13 18.49
CA ILE A 694 16.53 -17.35 18.49
C ILE A 694 17.42 -17.39 19.74
N LYS A 695 18.06 -16.26 20.10
CA LYS A 695 18.91 -16.16 21.30
C LYS A 695 18.13 -16.33 22.60
N LEU A 696 16.88 -15.87 22.65
CA LEU A 696 16.02 -15.94 23.85
C LEU A 696 15.28 -17.27 23.98
N ALA A 697 15.17 -18.06 22.90
CA ALA A 697 14.43 -19.33 22.87
C ALA A 697 14.95 -20.38 23.87
N ASN A 698 16.22 -20.27 24.29
CA ASN A 698 16.81 -21.16 25.31
C ASN A 698 16.40 -20.83 26.75
N LYS A 699 15.76 -19.67 26.99
CA LYS A 699 15.26 -19.28 28.31
C LYS A 699 13.83 -19.79 28.47
N LYS A 700 13.60 -20.60 29.51
CA LYS A 700 12.27 -21.09 29.86
C LYS A 700 11.40 -19.95 30.36
N SER A 701 10.21 -19.79 29.76
CA SER A 701 9.23 -18.79 30.15
C SER A 701 7.81 -19.28 29.88
N ASP A 702 6.95 -19.16 30.89
CA ASP A 702 5.52 -19.42 30.74
C ASP A 702 4.71 -18.18 30.35
N LYS A 703 5.35 -17.00 30.36
CA LYS A 703 4.73 -15.71 30.02
C LYS A 703 4.96 -15.34 28.57
N ALA A 704 4.08 -14.49 28.05
CA ALA A 704 4.23 -13.84 26.75
C ALA A 704 5.45 -12.91 26.75
N ILE A 705 6.41 -13.16 25.86
CA ILE A 705 7.59 -12.31 25.69
C ILE A 705 7.33 -11.39 24.51
N PHE A 706 7.00 -10.14 24.79
CA PHE A 706 6.85 -9.16 23.73
C PHE A 706 8.22 -8.66 23.27
N ILE A 707 8.52 -8.83 21.99
CA ILE A 707 9.76 -8.36 21.37
C ILE A 707 9.41 -7.20 20.42
N GLY A 708 10.25 -6.16 20.41
CA GLY A 708 9.93 -4.92 19.70
C GLY A 708 9.00 -3.99 20.50
N LYS A 709 8.90 -4.19 21.83
CA LYS A 709 8.54 -3.14 22.78
C LYS A 709 9.62 -2.06 22.77
N ILE A 710 9.18 -0.82 22.81
CA ILE A 710 10.02 0.35 23.05
C ILE A 710 10.07 0.51 24.57
#